data_AF-A0A821RAT6-F1
#
_entry.id   AF-A0A821RAT6-F1
#
_cell.length_a   1.000
_cell.length_b   1.000
_cell.length_c   1.000
_cell.angle_alpha   90.00
_cell.angle_beta   90.00
_cell.angle_gamma   90.00
#
_symmetry.space_group_name_H-M   'P 1'
#
loop_
_entity.id
_entity.type
_entity.pdbx_description
1 polymer ?
#
loop_
_entity_poly.entity_id
_entity_poly.type
_entity_poly.pdbx_seq_one_letter_code
_entity_poly.pdbx_strand_id
1 'polypeptide(L)'
;MNQRANVIPDALYEENQYTQRVNDNVRKKRKKKVNRKNVKFTNDSIYNLNEPISSLSEKDTVNQGHVYAQDENVDYTFDHDETEKQRVAQPPVVEENKQVTNEAEKLGTDEAPIIEYAEEPLLPLVDACAPLVDILHDLWTYVNMALEETPEEPPDGLTVDESAAIRLYTIEWAAPHRSLYSMLNYTLKNFSREELRPYFRYMKLFLTALVKLPCSPPLTVWRGVTKDLSAEFPPGTPVTWWSFSSTTTELTVLENNMYLGTTGARTLFSVEAINGRTIRAHSHFVTEDEILLLPGTHMIVQSQFSPATDLYIIHLKQVIPNETLLQPPFEGACLYPKIKRPWYRKKRIVIPLAFLVIMCIVATIIGAILGSRAANKEPRIDGRFQTQVSCEVGNGTNTLAVADLNNDGILDLVATISDASTVIVLLGNRNGSFQSGDNILENLGTYQSEVSPTFVIVDDFNGDAKLDVVVVNQKNNSVSVLLGNGNGTFQNKNSFATGRRPVSVVSGDFNKDKIVDLAVTNLGSQNISVLLGHGNGTFQPQRFYKTGKSPNSVIALDLNSDQISDLVVANQGESTISVLIGSGDGSFHDQKKFNAKGWKLGAHLGLVINIGNIAPFALVIFKCIFGKHRLNLILLNYIVIIIGMMSCILLVFFWSNTVYILRENRSVSLFILSFFLSLVDCTSMVTLSDYMTHFQTKFTSTLFLGESLSMILPSFLAIAQGNGQLECISIFDNNKTSNFSTIAIYKTARFSVSIYFLCIFFLLLISFISLMFLQWTKVSKNCRQVLTNESSLSDVNELDTIQAIETSNNSEKSNEYILTTASYYLLLLGCLYATLVIFGLLLSVSTYVLMPYGHQIFYLGTILSPWMLSIVSFFGVKKPLVGKRYLLIMLLLGSVTFSFDVFLCFKSPCPPFANTIKGSILVLFIWLSTYILIGYPRLVMANYLRIHSPNGMFWFGVSNQVGAFIGSVAAYLLVETFSQFKEKLPCESLQC
;
A
#
# COMPACT_ATOMS: atom_id res chain seq x y z
N MET A 1 -49.71 30.20 20.95
CA MET A 1 -49.91 28.97 20.16
C MET A 1 -48.78 28.03 20.58
N ASN A 2 -48.99 27.13 21.54
CA ASN A 2 -49.92 25.98 21.60
C ASN A 2 -49.41 24.85 20.68
N GLN A 3 -49.15 23.63 21.17
CA GLN A 3 -49.35 23.10 22.53
C GLN A 3 -48.45 21.87 22.80
N ARG A 4 -47.90 21.78 24.03
CA ARG A 4 -47.82 20.58 24.94
C ARG A 4 -47.17 19.26 24.43
N ALA A 5 -46.59 18.37 25.26
CA ALA A 5 -46.20 18.32 26.68
C ALA A 5 -45.55 16.92 26.95
N ASN A 6 -44.87 16.55 28.05
CA ASN A 6 -44.13 17.25 29.13
C ASN A 6 -43.32 16.19 29.95
N VAL A 7 -42.22 16.61 30.61
CA VAL A 7 -41.82 16.37 32.04
C VAL A 7 -41.98 14.91 32.62
N ILE A 8 -40.96 14.12 33.03
CA ILE A 8 -39.88 14.30 34.07
C ILE A 8 -40.45 14.26 35.53
N PRO A 9 -39.84 13.66 36.59
CA PRO A 9 -38.78 12.62 36.73
C PRO A 9 -39.04 11.54 37.84
N ASP A 10 -38.01 10.72 38.13
CA ASP A 10 -37.54 10.15 39.42
C ASP A 10 -38.49 9.60 40.53
N ALA A 11 -38.21 8.34 40.96
CA ALA A 11 -37.69 7.96 42.29
C ALA A 11 -38.29 6.69 42.98
N LEU A 12 -37.38 5.74 43.30
CA LEU A 12 -37.32 4.86 44.49
C LEU A 12 -38.23 3.61 44.69
N TYR A 13 -37.53 2.50 44.98
CA TYR A 13 -37.85 1.29 45.80
C TYR A 13 -38.74 0.15 45.26
N GLU A 14 -38.20 -1.08 45.49
CA GLU A 14 -38.78 -2.44 45.68
C GLU A 14 -40.06 -2.85 44.90
N GLU A 15 -40.14 -4.06 44.31
CA GLU A 15 -39.88 -5.35 44.95
C GLU A 15 -39.22 -6.45 44.05
N ASN A 16 -39.10 -7.67 44.61
CA ASN A 16 -38.34 -8.82 44.08
C ASN A 16 -39.12 -9.74 43.12
N GLN A 17 -38.39 -10.75 42.61
CA GLN A 17 -38.85 -12.07 42.11
C GLN A 17 -39.18 -12.21 40.61
N TYR A 18 -38.21 -12.74 39.84
CA TYR A 18 -38.41 -14.06 39.19
C TYR A 18 -37.10 -14.77 38.82
N THR A 19 -36.09 -14.07 38.30
CA THR A 19 -34.88 -14.65 37.68
C THR A 19 -33.70 -14.93 38.63
N GLN A 20 -33.97 -15.44 39.84
CA GLN A 20 -32.91 -15.83 40.79
C GLN A 20 -33.10 -17.22 41.45
N ARG A 21 -33.81 -18.15 40.78
CA ARG A 21 -33.91 -19.56 41.18
C ARG A 21 -33.56 -20.51 40.02
N VAL A 22 -32.32 -21.01 40.00
CA VAL A 22 -31.91 -22.32 39.45
C VAL A 22 -30.41 -22.58 39.73
N ASN A 23 -29.54 -21.61 39.46
CA ASN A 23 -28.08 -21.84 39.40
C ASN A 23 -27.32 -21.97 40.74
N ASP A 24 -27.98 -21.79 41.89
CA ASP A 24 -27.28 -21.70 43.19
C ASP A 24 -27.13 -23.05 43.93
N ASN A 25 -27.78 -24.12 43.44
CA ASN A 25 -27.79 -25.44 44.10
C ASN A 25 -26.58 -26.34 43.81
N VAL A 26 -25.83 -26.10 42.73
CA VAL A 26 -24.64 -26.93 42.39
C VAL A 26 -23.39 -26.42 43.12
N ARG A 27 -23.27 -25.11 43.36
CA ARG A 27 -22.02 -24.50 43.85
C ARG A 27 -21.75 -24.67 45.36
N LYS A 28 -22.73 -25.14 46.14
CA LYS A 28 -22.64 -25.28 47.62
C LYS A 28 -22.16 -26.64 48.13
N LYS A 29 -22.00 -27.67 47.29
CA LYS A 29 -21.60 -29.04 47.71
C LYS A 29 -20.09 -29.37 47.72
N ARG A 30 -19.19 -28.41 47.42
CA ARG A 30 -17.73 -28.66 47.37
C ARG A 30 -16.82 -27.73 48.20
N LYS A 31 -17.35 -27.05 49.24
CA LYS A 31 -16.55 -26.29 50.23
C LYS A 31 -17.07 -26.41 51.67
N LYS A 32 -16.82 -27.55 52.35
CA LYS A 32 -16.67 -27.65 53.83
C LYS A 32 -16.31 -29.09 54.31
N LYS A 33 -15.01 -29.41 54.31
CA LYS A 33 -14.31 -30.28 55.28
C LYS A 33 -12.93 -29.64 55.46
N VAL A 34 -12.81 -28.69 56.41
CA VAL A 34 -12.34 -28.87 57.80
C VAL A 34 -10.81 -28.73 57.89
N ASN A 35 -10.36 -27.87 58.82
CA ASN A 35 -9.01 -27.30 58.89
C ASN A 35 -8.11 -27.96 59.97
N ARG A 36 -6.82 -27.55 59.95
CA ARG A 36 -5.78 -27.64 60.99
C ARG A 36 -5.03 -28.98 61.10
N LYS A 37 -3.71 -28.91 60.90
CA LYS A 37 -2.76 -28.48 61.94
C LYS A 37 -1.60 -27.67 61.33
N ASN A 38 -0.93 -26.87 62.16
CA ASN A 38 0.30 -26.14 61.83
C ASN A 38 1.52 -26.98 62.25
N VAL A 39 2.72 -26.72 61.72
CA VAL A 39 3.94 -26.48 62.52
C VAL A 39 5.06 -25.84 61.67
N LYS A 40 5.93 -25.11 62.39
CA LYS A 40 7.09 -24.24 62.08
C LYS A 40 7.99 -24.52 60.86
N PHE A 41 8.67 -23.45 60.45
CA PHE A 41 9.99 -23.42 59.81
C PHE A 41 11.08 -24.14 60.63
N THR A 42 12.07 -24.69 59.94
CA THR A 42 13.51 -24.52 60.23
C THR A 42 14.28 -24.51 58.90
N ASN A 43 15.31 -23.68 58.78
CA ASN A 43 16.34 -23.86 57.75
C ASN A 43 17.26 -25.02 58.18
N ASP A 44 17.97 -25.65 57.24
CA ASP A 44 19.41 -25.37 57.03
C ASP A 44 20.10 -26.40 56.11
N SER A 45 21.00 -25.89 55.26
CA SER A 45 22.25 -26.57 54.83
C SER A 45 22.13 -27.80 53.88
N ILE A 46 23.14 -28.21 53.10
CA ILE A 46 24.41 -27.60 52.62
C ILE A 46 24.97 -28.42 51.42
N TYR A 47 25.87 -27.81 50.62
CA TYR A 47 26.64 -28.37 49.48
C TYR A 47 25.81 -28.96 48.29
N ASN A 48 25.99 -28.57 47.02
CA ASN A 48 27.12 -28.05 46.21
C ASN A 48 28.21 -29.09 45.91
N LEU A 49 28.30 -29.53 44.64
CA LEU A 49 29.53 -29.78 43.85
C LEU A 49 29.20 -30.54 42.55
N ASN A 50 29.66 -29.96 41.44
CA ASN A 50 30.18 -30.49 40.15
C ASN A 50 29.62 -31.82 39.55
N GLU A 51 29.41 -32.00 38.22
CA GLU A 51 30.33 -31.81 37.07
C GLU A 51 31.65 -32.63 37.16
N PRO A 52 32.34 -33.03 36.06
CA PRO A 52 32.04 -32.83 34.62
C PRO A 52 32.42 -34.04 33.68
N ILE A 53 32.42 -33.80 32.36
CA ILE A 53 33.38 -34.28 31.31
C ILE A 53 33.76 -35.79 31.28
N SER A 54 33.53 -36.56 30.20
CA SER A 54 34.35 -36.61 28.94
C SER A 54 33.86 -37.78 28.03
N SER A 55 34.29 -38.00 26.77
CA SER A 55 34.69 -37.16 25.62
C SER A 55 35.20 -38.08 24.47
N LEU A 56 35.13 -37.65 23.19
CA LEU A 56 35.91 -38.21 22.04
C LEU A 56 35.54 -39.66 21.59
N SER A 57 35.77 -40.12 20.34
CA SER A 57 36.06 -39.44 19.05
C SER A 57 35.99 -40.41 17.84
N GLU A 58 35.67 -39.86 16.67
CA GLU A 58 36.21 -40.21 15.33
C GLU A 58 36.08 -41.63 14.68
N LYS A 59 35.40 -41.62 13.51
CA LYS A 59 35.91 -42.02 12.15
C LYS A 59 35.74 -43.44 11.54
N ASP A 60 35.31 -43.37 10.28
CA ASP A 60 35.83 -43.99 9.05
C ASP A 60 35.64 -45.50 8.69
N THR A 61 34.64 -45.70 7.81
CA THR A 61 34.73 -46.36 6.47
C THR A 61 34.81 -47.89 6.26
N VAL A 62 33.93 -48.35 5.34
CA VAL A 62 34.18 -49.21 4.15
C VAL A 62 33.95 -50.75 4.20
N ASN A 63 33.10 -51.17 3.24
CA ASN A 63 32.96 -52.46 2.50
C ASN A 63 32.55 -53.81 3.13
N GLN A 64 31.45 -54.33 2.56
CA GLN A 64 31.26 -55.66 1.92
C GLN A 64 31.65 -56.96 2.65
N GLY A 65 30.66 -57.86 2.80
CA GLY A 65 30.85 -59.29 3.09
C GLY A 65 29.53 -60.07 3.08
N HIS A 66 29.51 -61.29 2.55
CA HIS A 66 28.34 -62.19 2.45
C HIS A 66 28.70 -63.57 3.04
N VAL A 67 27.67 -64.43 3.25
CA VAL A 67 27.70 -65.93 3.34
C VAL A 67 27.86 -66.63 4.72
N TYR A 68 26.71 -67.13 5.22
CA TYR A 68 26.39 -68.46 5.83
C TYR A 68 26.91 -68.97 7.21
N ALA A 69 26.20 -70.03 7.69
CA ALA A 69 26.34 -70.89 8.90
C ALA A 69 25.83 -70.27 10.24
N GLN A 70 24.87 -70.88 10.99
CA GLN A 70 24.81 -72.20 11.69
C GLN A 70 25.70 -72.24 12.97
N ASP A 71 25.29 -72.80 14.13
CA ASP A 71 24.00 -73.39 14.57
C ASP A 71 23.94 -73.47 16.13
N GLU A 72 22.92 -74.13 16.70
CA GLU A 72 22.78 -74.59 18.11
C GLU A 72 22.45 -73.54 19.21
N ASN A 73 21.87 -73.87 20.38
CA ASN A 73 20.74 -74.72 20.83
C ASN A 73 20.74 -74.78 22.39
N VAL A 74 19.76 -75.46 23.00
CA VAL A 74 19.53 -75.80 24.44
C VAL A 74 18.51 -74.85 25.13
N ASP A 75 17.20 -75.17 25.28
CA ASP A 75 16.50 -76.30 25.96
C ASP A 75 16.47 -76.08 27.50
N TYR A 76 15.33 -76.09 28.23
CA TYR A 76 14.48 -77.25 28.53
C TYR A 76 13.04 -76.91 29.01
N THR A 77 12.03 -77.64 28.48
CA THR A 77 10.78 -78.19 29.11
C THR A 77 9.90 -77.37 30.09
N PHE A 78 8.55 -77.45 30.10
CA PHE A 78 7.59 -78.39 29.46
C PHE A 78 6.25 -77.65 29.09
N ASP A 79 5.00 -78.16 29.08
CA ASP A 79 4.33 -79.35 29.64
C ASP A 79 3.01 -79.73 28.87
N HIS A 80 2.30 -80.75 29.35
CA HIS A 80 1.08 -81.43 28.85
C HIS A 80 -0.28 -80.73 29.19
N ASP A 81 -1.45 -81.02 28.61
CA ASP A 81 -1.94 -81.58 27.32
C ASP A 81 -3.46 -81.14 27.21
N GLU A 82 -4.36 -81.47 26.27
CA GLU A 82 -4.59 -82.65 25.40
C GLU A 82 -5.19 -82.27 24.02
N THR A 83 -4.75 -82.92 22.93
CA THR A 83 -5.53 -83.31 21.71
C THR A 83 -6.19 -82.24 20.80
N GLU A 84 -6.26 -82.39 19.46
CA GLU A 84 -5.58 -83.31 18.53
C GLU A 84 -5.43 -82.73 17.10
N LYS A 85 -4.24 -82.92 16.51
CA LYS A 85 -3.93 -83.14 15.07
C LYS A 85 -4.81 -82.45 13.99
N GLN A 86 -4.29 -81.37 13.42
CA GLN A 86 -4.50 -81.06 11.99
C GLN A 86 -3.49 -81.85 11.11
N ARG A 87 -3.87 -82.20 9.87
CA ARG A 87 -2.94 -82.63 8.81
C ARG A 87 -3.34 -81.98 7.47
N VAL A 88 -2.40 -81.97 6.53
CA VAL A 88 -2.32 -81.04 5.40
C VAL A 88 -2.91 -81.60 4.08
N ALA A 89 -3.36 -80.67 3.23
CA ALA A 89 -3.62 -80.74 1.78
C ALA A 89 -5.03 -81.09 1.24
N GLN A 90 -5.33 -80.36 0.17
CA GLN A 90 -6.40 -80.39 -0.85
C GLN A 90 -6.50 -81.74 -1.61
N PRO A 91 -7.48 -81.93 -2.53
CA PRO A 91 -8.92 -81.54 -2.58
C PRO A 91 -9.77 -82.78 -3.05
N PRO A 92 -10.92 -82.70 -3.77
CA PRO A 92 -12.08 -81.78 -3.80
C PRO A 92 -13.41 -82.51 -3.45
N VAL A 93 -14.58 -82.01 -3.95
CA VAL A 93 -15.90 -82.68 -4.18
C VAL A 93 -17.03 -82.43 -3.14
N VAL A 94 -18.11 -81.76 -3.63
CA VAL A 94 -19.59 -81.95 -3.42
C VAL A 94 -20.08 -82.36 -2.01
N GLU A 95 -21.04 -81.69 -1.35
CA GLU A 95 -22.42 -81.42 -1.80
C GLU A 95 -23.11 -80.22 -1.10
N GLU A 96 -24.38 -79.93 -1.43
CA GLU A 96 -25.19 -78.87 -0.80
C GLU A 96 -25.68 -79.25 0.62
N ASN A 97 -25.84 -78.24 1.48
CA ASN A 97 -27.09 -78.09 2.23
C ASN A 97 -27.36 -76.63 2.61
N LYS A 98 -28.58 -76.16 2.31
CA LYS A 98 -29.08 -74.83 2.69
C LYS A 98 -29.98 -74.95 3.93
N GLN A 99 -29.75 -74.16 4.98
CA GLN A 99 -30.78 -73.47 5.80
C GLN A 99 -30.17 -72.84 7.07
N VAL A 100 -30.89 -71.86 7.64
CA VAL A 100 -30.63 -71.16 8.93
C VAL A 100 -29.39 -70.22 8.87
N THR A 101 -29.50 -68.89 9.03
CA THR A 101 -30.65 -68.04 9.42
C THR A 101 -30.72 -66.77 8.57
N ASN A 102 -31.92 -66.39 8.13
CA ASN A 102 -32.18 -65.09 7.50
C ASN A 102 -32.51 -64.06 8.59
N GLU A 103 -31.78 -62.94 8.66
CA GLU A 103 -32.22 -61.78 9.46
C GLU A 103 -31.70 -60.44 8.91
N ALA A 104 -30.56 -60.41 8.22
CA ALA A 104 -30.03 -59.21 7.55
C ALA A 104 -30.76 -58.80 6.25
N GLU A 105 -31.78 -59.56 5.81
CA GLU A 105 -32.44 -59.40 4.50
C GLU A 105 -33.79 -58.63 4.60
N LYS A 106 -33.93 -57.77 5.62
CA LYS A 106 -35.14 -56.95 5.89
C LYS A 106 -34.82 -55.47 6.16
N LEU A 107 -34.26 -54.80 5.16
CA LEU A 107 -34.37 -53.34 4.89
C LEU A 107 -33.50 -53.05 3.64
N GLY A 108 -33.97 -52.53 2.51
CA GLY A 108 -35.34 -52.21 2.10
C GLY A 108 -35.31 -51.61 0.70
N THR A 109 -35.38 -52.45 -0.34
CA THR A 109 -35.43 -52.03 -1.75
C THR A 109 -36.87 -51.90 -2.24
N ASP A 110 -37.09 -51.02 -3.23
CA ASP A 110 -38.33 -50.85 -4.00
C ASP A 110 -39.59 -50.41 -3.21
N GLU A 111 -39.48 -49.37 -2.38
CA GLU A 111 -40.64 -48.55 -1.98
C GLU A 111 -40.83 -47.34 -2.90
N ALA A 112 -42.05 -47.14 -3.39
CA ALA A 112 -42.43 -46.01 -4.25
C ALA A 112 -42.26 -44.66 -3.53
N PRO A 113 -41.87 -43.57 -4.23
CA PRO A 113 -41.58 -42.27 -3.63
C PRO A 113 -42.76 -41.72 -2.83
N ILE A 114 -42.46 -41.03 -1.72
CA ILE A 114 -43.49 -40.42 -0.89
C ILE A 114 -43.95 -39.13 -1.59
N ILE A 115 -45.11 -39.21 -2.25
CA ILE A 115 -45.71 -38.09 -3.00
C ILE A 115 -47.01 -37.56 -2.37
N GLU A 116 -47.60 -38.26 -1.40
CA GLU A 116 -48.88 -37.91 -0.77
C GLU A 116 -48.89 -36.47 -0.19
N TYR A 117 -47.77 -35.98 0.36
CA TYR A 117 -47.69 -34.58 0.84
C TYR A 117 -47.80 -33.54 -0.27
N ALA A 118 -47.55 -33.90 -1.53
CA ALA A 118 -47.66 -32.96 -2.65
C ALA A 118 -49.14 -32.64 -2.97
N GLU A 119 -50.08 -33.50 -2.55
CA GLU A 119 -51.52 -33.31 -2.70
C GLU A 119 -52.12 -32.40 -1.62
N GLU A 120 -51.46 -32.26 -0.46
CA GLU A 120 -51.86 -31.27 0.56
C GLU A 120 -51.73 -29.82 0.03
N PRO A 121 -52.67 -28.92 0.37
CA PRO A 121 -52.58 -27.51 0.02
C PRO A 121 -51.39 -26.84 0.70
N LEU A 122 -50.81 -25.84 0.04
CA LEU A 122 -49.82 -24.97 0.67
C LEU A 122 -50.56 -24.01 1.62
N LEU A 123 -50.32 -24.16 2.92
CA LEU A 123 -50.98 -23.44 4.00
C LEU A 123 -50.00 -22.54 4.77
N PRO A 124 -50.49 -21.50 5.47
CA PRO A 124 -49.71 -20.75 6.46
C PRO A 124 -49.13 -21.68 7.53
N LEU A 125 -48.07 -21.26 8.22
CA LEU A 125 -47.36 -22.11 9.20
C LEU A 125 -48.29 -22.59 10.32
N VAL A 126 -49.20 -21.74 10.77
CA VAL A 126 -50.20 -22.06 11.80
C VAL A 126 -51.08 -23.23 11.36
N ASP A 127 -51.74 -23.12 10.21
CA ASP A 127 -52.64 -24.15 9.68
C ASP A 127 -51.89 -25.42 9.24
N ALA A 128 -50.63 -25.27 8.78
CA ALA A 128 -49.76 -26.38 8.42
C ALA A 128 -49.29 -27.20 9.62
N CYS A 129 -49.15 -26.56 10.79
CA CYS A 129 -48.78 -27.21 12.05
C CYS A 129 -49.98 -27.79 12.83
N ALA A 130 -51.23 -27.43 12.49
CA ALA A 130 -52.42 -27.86 13.22
C ALA A 130 -52.55 -29.39 13.45
N PRO A 131 -52.22 -30.30 12.50
CA PRO A 131 -52.30 -31.74 12.74
C PRO A 131 -51.22 -32.31 13.68
N LEU A 132 -50.20 -31.51 14.01
CA LEU A 132 -49.07 -31.94 14.84
C LEU A 132 -49.26 -31.62 16.33
N VAL A 133 -50.29 -30.87 16.69
CA VAL A 133 -50.59 -30.47 18.08
C VAL A 133 -50.82 -31.67 18.99
N ASP A 134 -51.47 -32.72 18.48
CA ASP A 134 -51.72 -33.97 19.23
C ASP A 134 -50.47 -34.86 19.39
N ILE A 135 -49.39 -34.55 18.65
CA ILE A 135 -48.14 -35.33 18.59
C ILE A 135 -47.00 -34.60 19.31
N LEU A 136 -47.02 -33.27 19.31
CA LEU A 136 -45.91 -32.41 19.75
C LEU A 136 -46.36 -31.43 20.83
N HIS A 137 -45.85 -31.63 22.04
CA HIS A 137 -46.11 -30.74 23.19
C HIS A 137 -45.57 -29.33 22.96
N ASP A 138 -46.27 -28.32 23.48
CA ASP A 138 -45.92 -26.89 23.37
C ASP A 138 -45.69 -26.35 21.95
N LEU A 139 -46.12 -27.07 20.89
CA LEU A 139 -45.89 -26.71 19.50
C LEU A 139 -46.26 -25.26 19.17
N TRP A 140 -47.41 -24.77 19.67
CA TRP A 140 -47.86 -23.39 19.44
C TRP A 140 -46.90 -22.33 20.00
N THR A 141 -46.23 -22.61 21.11
CA THR A 141 -45.22 -21.72 21.70
C THR A 141 -44.06 -21.53 20.72
N TYR A 142 -43.54 -22.63 20.17
CA TYR A 142 -42.43 -22.62 19.23
C TYR A 142 -42.83 -22.10 17.83
N VAL A 143 -44.07 -22.34 17.37
CA VAL A 143 -44.63 -21.74 16.15
C VAL A 143 -44.68 -20.21 16.27
N ASN A 144 -45.18 -19.69 17.38
CA ASN A 144 -45.23 -18.24 17.62
C ASN A 144 -43.82 -17.64 17.71
N MET A 145 -42.90 -18.27 18.45
CA MET A 145 -41.49 -17.85 18.49
C MET A 145 -40.84 -17.83 17.10
N ALA A 146 -41.09 -18.85 16.27
CA ALA A 146 -40.53 -18.94 14.93
C ALA A 146 -41.09 -17.85 13.98
N LEU A 147 -42.33 -17.39 14.20
CA LEU A 147 -42.91 -16.26 13.49
C LEU A 147 -42.37 -14.92 14.02
N GLU A 148 -42.33 -14.71 15.34
CA GLU A 148 -41.83 -13.48 15.97
C GLU A 148 -40.34 -13.20 15.70
N GLU A 149 -39.52 -14.26 15.60
CA GLU A 149 -38.10 -14.15 15.23
C GLU A 149 -37.85 -14.00 13.72
N THR A 150 -38.87 -14.20 12.87
CA THR A 150 -38.73 -14.09 11.41
C THR A 150 -38.98 -12.63 10.98
N PRO A 151 -38.05 -12.00 10.23
CA PRO A 151 -38.24 -10.62 9.76
C PRO A 151 -39.40 -10.52 8.75
N GLU A 152 -40.06 -9.36 8.72
CA GLU A 152 -41.19 -9.05 7.82
C GLU A 152 -40.84 -9.26 6.33
N GLU A 153 -39.61 -8.95 5.93
CA GLU A 153 -39.03 -9.28 4.62
C GLU A 153 -37.87 -10.27 4.80
N PRO A 154 -38.12 -11.60 4.74
CA PRO A 154 -37.06 -12.60 4.84
C PRO A 154 -36.24 -12.69 3.53
N PRO A 155 -34.95 -13.06 3.60
CA PRO A 155 -34.09 -13.16 2.43
C PRO A 155 -34.44 -14.33 1.50
N ASP A 156 -33.71 -14.42 0.38
CA ASP A 156 -33.77 -15.49 -0.63
C ASP A 156 -35.15 -15.76 -1.28
N GLY A 157 -36.10 -14.82 -1.16
CA GLY A 157 -37.38 -14.84 -1.87
C GLY A 157 -38.45 -15.74 -1.23
N LEU A 158 -38.28 -16.05 0.05
CA LEU A 158 -39.22 -16.81 0.87
C LEU A 158 -40.37 -15.91 1.37
N THR A 159 -41.48 -16.53 1.78
CA THR A 159 -42.50 -15.85 2.62
C THR A 159 -42.11 -15.91 4.09
N VAL A 160 -42.81 -15.13 4.93
CA VAL A 160 -42.68 -15.19 6.40
C VAL A 160 -42.95 -16.62 6.89
N ASP A 161 -44.05 -17.25 6.47
CA ASP A 161 -44.38 -18.64 6.81
C ASP A 161 -43.31 -19.66 6.38
N GLU A 162 -42.76 -19.52 5.18
CA GLU A 162 -41.73 -20.43 4.65
C GLU A 162 -40.39 -20.29 5.40
N SER A 163 -40.00 -19.05 5.71
CA SER A 163 -38.82 -18.77 6.54
C SER A 163 -39.02 -19.23 7.98
N ALA A 164 -40.20 -18.99 8.57
CA ALA A 164 -40.55 -19.44 9.91
C ALA A 164 -40.69 -20.97 9.99
N ALA A 165 -41.10 -21.66 8.92
CA ALA A 165 -41.10 -23.12 8.86
C ALA A 165 -39.68 -23.69 8.97
N ILE A 166 -38.70 -23.07 8.31
CA ILE A 166 -37.28 -23.42 8.45
C ILE A 166 -36.76 -23.08 9.86
N ARG A 167 -37.12 -21.91 10.40
CA ARG A 167 -36.76 -21.54 11.78
C ARG A 167 -37.26 -22.56 12.78
N LEU A 168 -38.55 -22.91 12.73
CA LEU A 168 -39.20 -23.90 13.59
C LEU A 168 -38.55 -25.29 13.50
N TYR A 169 -38.05 -25.68 12.32
CA TYR A 169 -37.28 -26.93 12.16
C TYR A 169 -36.00 -26.94 13.01
N THR A 170 -35.35 -25.78 13.15
CA THR A 170 -34.02 -25.65 13.78
C THR A 170 -34.04 -25.34 15.28
N ILE A 171 -35.20 -25.07 15.89
CA ILE A 171 -35.30 -24.78 17.32
C ILE A 171 -35.21 -26.08 18.14
N GLU A 172 -34.24 -26.17 19.04
CA GLU A 172 -34.22 -27.20 20.09
C GLU A 172 -35.26 -26.88 21.18
N TRP A 173 -36.01 -27.89 21.61
CA TRP A 173 -37.07 -27.72 22.61
C TRP A 173 -36.59 -28.13 24.00
N ALA A 174 -37.15 -27.50 25.03
CA ALA A 174 -36.77 -27.79 26.41
C ALA A 174 -37.10 -29.24 26.80
N ALA A 175 -36.09 -29.96 27.31
CA ALA A 175 -36.28 -31.30 27.87
C ALA A 175 -37.32 -31.26 29.02
N PRO A 176 -38.25 -32.22 29.08
CA PRO A 176 -38.17 -33.57 28.51
C PRO A 176 -38.76 -33.74 27.08
N HIS A 177 -39.26 -32.69 26.44
CA HIS A 177 -40.01 -32.82 25.19
C HIS A 177 -39.08 -32.93 23.96
N ARG A 178 -39.49 -33.71 22.95
CA ARG A 178 -38.75 -33.86 21.68
C ARG A 178 -39.13 -32.73 20.73
N SER A 179 -38.14 -32.10 20.10
CA SER A 179 -38.37 -31.08 19.08
C SER A 179 -38.96 -31.62 17.79
N LEU A 180 -39.57 -30.73 16.99
CA LEU A 180 -40.05 -31.04 15.64
C LEU A 180 -38.94 -31.69 14.79
N TYR A 181 -37.71 -31.18 14.85
CA TYR A 181 -36.50 -31.81 14.29
C TYR A 181 -36.40 -33.29 14.66
N SER A 182 -36.39 -33.57 15.97
CA SER A 182 -36.11 -34.90 16.51
C SER A 182 -37.23 -35.89 16.23
N MET A 183 -38.49 -35.42 16.15
CA MET A 183 -39.62 -36.30 15.90
C MET A 183 -39.78 -36.57 14.40
N LEU A 184 -39.77 -35.53 13.54
CA LEU A 184 -39.86 -35.70 12.08
C LEU A 184 -38.72 -36.58 11.53
N ASN A 185 -37.48 -36.36 11.99
CA ASN A 185 -36.35 -37.22 11.58
C ASN A 185 -36.38 -38.63 12.17
N TYR A 186 -37.19 -38.90 13.20
CA TYR A 186 -37.44 -40.25 13.71
C TYR A 186 -38.49 -40.97 12.86
N THR A 187 -39.61 -40.31 12.55
CA THR A 187 -40.67 -40.85 11.68
C THR A 187 -40.16 -41.10 10.25
N LEU A 188 -39.26 -40.25 9.75
CA LEU A 188 -38.62 -40.45 8.44
C LEU A 188 -37.61 -41.63 8.39
N LYS A 189 -37.16 -42.15 9.54
CA LYS A 189 -36.27 -43.34 9.58
C LYS A 189 -37.04 -44.64 9.78
N ASN A 190 -38.12 -44.59 10.55
CA ASN A 190 -38.93 -45.75 10.89
C ASN A 190 -40.15 -45.78 9.96
N PHE A 191 -40.10 -46.61 8.92
CA PHE A 191 -41.01 -46.62 7.77
C PHE A 191 -42.48 -46.94 8.11
N SER A 192 -43.17 -45.95 8.69
CA SER A 192 -44.60 -45.95 8.95
C SER A 192 -45.22 -44.77 8.20
N ARG A 193 -45.71 -45.03 6.98
CA ARG A 193 -46.34 -44.01 6.13
C ARG A 193 -47.55 -43.36 6.81
N GLU A 194 -48.24 -44.09 7.68
CA GLU A 194 -49.38 -43.59 8.45
C GLU A 194 -48.96 -42.63 9.57
N GLU A 195 -47.83 -42.89 10.27
CA GLU A 195 -47.28 -41.95 11.26
C GLU A 195 -46.69 -40.67 10.61
N LEU A 196 -46.32 -40.73 9.33
CA LEU A 196 -45.80 -39.56 8.61
C LEU A 196 -46.91 -38.62 8.09
N ARG A 197 -48.13 -39.13 7.85
CA ARG A 197 -49.26 -38.35 7.31
C ARG A 197 -49.55 -37.03 8.05
N PRO A 198 -49.57 -36.97 9.41
CA PRO A 198 -49.75 -35.71 10.14
C PRO A 198 -48.72 -34.63 9.81
N TYR A 199 -47.50 -35.02 9.37
CA TYR A 199 -46.44 -34.09 9.00
C TYR A 199 -46.59 -33.54 7.57
N PHE A 200 -47.46 -34.09 6.73
CA PHE A 200 -47.51 -33.76 5.30
C PHE A 200 -47.78 -32.28 5.00
N ARG A 201 -48.65 -31.60 5.77
CA ARG A 201 -48.89 -30.15 5.60
C ARG A 201 -47.66 -29.30 5.94
N TYR A 202 -47.03 -29.60 7.07
CA TYR A 202 -45.77 -28.95 7.44
C TYR A 202 -44.66 -29.26 6.43
N MET A 203 -44.53 -30.52 5.97
CA MET A 203 -43.57 -30.92 4.94
C MET A 203 -43.82 -30.20 3.61
N LYS A 204 -45.07 -30.02 3.17
CA LYS A 204 -45.42 -29.26 1.96
C LYS A 204 -44.90 -27.82 2.02
N LEU A 205 -45.05 -27.14 3.16
CA LEU A 205 -44.53 -25.80 3.41
C LEU A 205 -42.99 -25.77 3.51
N PHE A 206 -42.41 -26.64 4.33
CA PHE A 206 -40.96 -26.73 4.57
C PHE A 206 -40.18 -27.11 3.31
N LEU A 207 -40.66 -28.08 2.51
CA LEU A 207 -40.06 -28.45 1.23
C LEU A 207 -40.24 -27.36 0.16
N THR A 208 -41.36 -26.63 0.18
CA THR A 208 -41.55 -25.45 -0.67
C THR A 208 -40.49 -24.38 -0.37
N ALA A 209 -40.23 -24.11 0.91
CA ALA A 209 -39.18 -23.20 1.36
C ALA A 209 -37.78 -23.68 0.90
N LEU A 210 -37.41 -24.93 1.19
CA LEU A 210 -36.13 -25.52 0.80
C LEU A 210 -35.92 -25.59 -0.73
N VAL A 211 -36.99 -25.63 -1.52
CA VAL A 211 -36.90 -25.64 -3.00
C VAL A 211 -36.68 -24.23 -3.58
N LYS A 212 -37.10 -23.16 -2.89
CA LYS A 212 -36.80 -21.77 -3.28
C LYS A 212 -35.34 -21.38 -3.00
N LEU A 213 -34.77 -21.89 -1.90
CA LEU A 213 -33.40 -21.58 -1.49
C LEU A 213 -32.36 -21.97 -2.55
N PRO A 214 -31.27 -21.19 -2.69
CA PRO A 214 -30.21 -21.48 -3.66
C PRO A 214 -29.54 -22.82 -3.35
N CYS A 215 -29.30 -23.61 -4.40
CA CYS A 215 -28.47 -24.81 -4.31
C CYS A 215 -27.03 -24.40 -4.00
N SER A 216 -26.46 -24.94 -2.93
CA SER A 216 -25.03 -24.80 -2.65
C SER A 216 -24.20 -25.41 -3.80
N PRO A 217 -23.05 -24.83 -4.17
CA PRO A 217 -22.13 -25.50 -5.10
C PRO A 217 -21.58 -26.79 -4.46
N PRO A 218 -21.07 -27.76 -5.24
CA PRO A 218 -20.50 -28.98 -4.68
C PRO A 218 -19.40 -28.68 -3.66
N LEU A 219 -19.59 -29.12 -2.42
CA LEU A 219 -18.73 -28.79 -1.28
C LEU A 219 -18.79 -29.89 -0.20
N THR A 220 -17.78 -29.95 0.66
CA THR A 220 -17.75 -30.89 1.79
C THR A 220 -18.47 -30.31 3.00
N VAL A 221 -19.43 -31.04 3.54
CA VAL A 221 -20.12 -30.73 4.81
C VAL A 221 -19.84 -31.78 5.87
N TRP A 222 -19.91 -31.38 7.14
CA TRP A 222 -19.57 -32.20 8.30
C TRP A 222 -20.79 -32.48 9.17
N ARG A 223 -20.87 -33.68 9.75
CA ARG A 223 -21.86 -34.03 10.78
C ARG A 223 -21.27 -34.99 11.82
N GLY A 224 -21.35 -34.61 13.10
CA GLY A 224 -20.97 -35.48 14.22
C GLY A 224 -22.13 -36.35 14.70
N VAL A 225 -21.81 -37.53 15.22
CA VAL A 225 -22.73 -38.44 15.92
C VAL A 225 -22.01 -39.08 17.12
N THR A 226 -22.67 -39.08 18.27
CA THR A 226 -22.18 -39.60 19.56
C THR A 226 -22.28 -41.14 19.69
N LYS A 227 -22.02 -41.86 18.59
CA LYS A 227 -21.99 -43.32 18.50
C LYS A 227 -20.91 -43.79 17.52
N ASP A 228 -20.44 -45.00 17.71
CA ASP A 228 -19.80 -45.79 16.65
C ASP A 228 -20.89 -46.22 15.63
N LEU A 229 -20.66 -45.94 14.35
CA LEU A 229 -21.46 -46.41 13.21
C LEU A 229 -20.57 -47.08 12.14
N SER A 230 -19.31 -47.39 12.46
CA SER A 230 -18.29 -47.87 11.52
C SER A 230 -18.61 -49.23 10.90
N ALA A 231 -19.47 -50.02 11.56
CA ALA A 231 -19.99 -51.27 11.02
C ALA A 231 -21.16 -51.08 10.02
N GLU A 232 -21.88 -49.94 10.09
CA GLU A 232 -23.06 -49.67 9.25
C GLU A 232 -22.70 -49.10 7.87
N PHE A 233 -21.45 -48.63 7.67
CA PHE A 233 -21.00 -47.92 6.47
C PHE A 233 -19.69 -48.51 5.86
N PRO A 234 -19.69 -49.74 5.31
CA PRO A 234 -18.49 -50.29 4.67
C PRO A 234 -18.09 -49.50 3.41
N PRO A 235 -16.78 -49.26 3.15
CA PRO A 235 -16.34 -48.60 1.93
C PRO A 235 -16.86 -49.29 0.66
N GLY A 236 -17.36 -48.50 -0.28
CA GLY A 236 -17.97 -48.94 -1.54
C GLY A 236 -19.49 -49.18 -1.49
N THR A 237 -20.14 -49.19 -0.32
CA THR A 237 -21.60 -49.40 -0.27
C THR A 237 -22.39 -48.15 -0.67
N PRO A 238 -23.53 -48.32 -1.38
CA PRO A 238 -24.52 -47.27 -1.52
C PRO A 238 -25.36 -47.15 -0.24
N VAL A 239 -25.64 -45.93 0.19
CA VAL A 239 -26.48 -45.64 1.36
C VAL A 239 -27.51 -44.58 1.01
N THR A 240 -28.76 -44.79 1.39
CA THR A 240 -29.84 -43.80 1.26
C THR A 240 -30.07 -43.13 2.62
N TRP A 241 -29.94 -41.80 2.67
CA TRP A 241 -30.04 -41.04 3.90
C TRP A 241 -31.44 -40.46 4.07
N TRP A 242 -32.24 -41.10 4.91
CA TRP A 242 -33.69 -40.87 5.00
C TRP A 242 -34.12 -39.68 5.86
N SER A 243 -33.26 -39.13 6.71
CA SER A 243 -33.54 -37.92 7.48
C SER A 243 -33.16 -36.64 6.73
N PHE A 244 -33.85 -35.53 7.01
CA PHE A 244 -33.31 -34.20 6.78
C PHE A 244 -32.03 -34.06 7.62
N SER A 245 -30.88 -33.86 6.97
CA SER A 245 -29.57 -33.90 7.64
C SER A 245 -29.01 -32.50 7.81
N SER A 246 -29.05 -31.96 9.03
CA SER A 246 -28.29 -30.77 9.41
C SER A 246 -26.80 -31.07 9.35
N THR A 247 -26.07 -30.29 8.58
CA THR A 247 -24.63 -30.40 8.39
C THR A 247 -24.01 -29.00 8.41
N THR A 248 -22.72 -28.89 8.67
CA THR A 248 -22.02 -27.59 8.75
C THR A 248 -20.80 -27.57 7.83
N THR A 249 -20.44 -26.39 7.33
CA THR A 249 -19.17 -26.15 6.63
C THR A 249 -17.98 -26.06 7.59
N GLU A 250 -18.21 -25.63 8.84
CA GLU A 250 -17.19 -25.36 9.84
C GLU A 250 -17.10 -26.48 10.88
N LEU A 251 -16.05 -27.31 10.80
CA LEU A 251 -15.81 -28.42 11.75
C LEU A 251 -15.85 -27.96 13.23
N THR A 252 -15.41 -26.73 13.49
CA THR A 252 -15.44 -26.07 14.81
C THR A 252 -16.84 -25.94 15.42
N VAL A 253 -17.92 -25.97 14.64
CA VAL A 253 -19.29 -25.95 15.18
C VAL A 253 -19.59 -27.27 15.91
N LEU A 254 -19.15 -28.41 15.37
CA LEU A 254 -19.34 -29.73 15.97
C LEU A 254 -18.57 -29.90 17.30
N GLU A 255 -17.44 -29.19 17.43
CA GLU A 255 -16.62 -29.16 18.65
C GLU A 255 -17.23 -28.25 19.72
N ASN A 256 -17.57 -27.00 19.37
CA ASN A 256 -18.07 -26.01 20.33
C ASN A 256 -19.44 -26.37 20.91
N ASN A 257 -20.35 -26.90 20.07
CA ASN A 257 -21.72 -27.23 20.46
C ASN A 257 -21.88 -28.71 20.86
N MET A 258 -20.76 -29.43 21.02
CA MET A 258 -20.69 -30.84 21.46
C MET A 258 -21.47 -31.85 20.59
N TYR A 259 -21.85 -31.52 19.36
CA TYR A 259 -22.57 -32.43 18.46
C TYR A 259 -21.79 -33.71 18.10
N LEU A 260 -20.46 -33.67 18.10
CA LEU A 260 -19.63 -34.88 17.97
C LEU A 260 -19.53 -35.67 19.30
N GLY A 261 -19.78 -35.03 20.44
CA GLY A 261 -19.52 -35.57 21.78
C GLY A 261 -18.06 -35.47 22.21
N THR A 262 -17.84 -35.52 23.52
CA THR A 262 -16.50 -35.40 24.16
C THR A 262 -16.01 -36.69 24.82
N THR A 263 -16.85 -37.72 24.93
CA THR A 263 -16.52 -39.03 25.51
C THR A 263 -17.36 -40.14 24.87
N GLY A 264 -16.83 -41.37 24.88
CA GLY A 264 -17.43 -42.53 24.21
C GLY A 264 -17.01 -42.64 22.74
N ALA A 265 -17.43 -43.72 22.07
CA ALA A 265 -17.13 -43.91 20.65
C ALA A 265 -18.01 -43.01 19.76
N ARG A 266 -17.39 -42.35 18.78
CA ARG A 266 -17.97 -41.23 18.01
C ARG A 266 -17.73 -41.42 16.52
N THR A 267 -18.63 -40.88 15.70
CA THR A 267 -18.54 -40.90 14.24
C THR A 267 -18.63 -39.48 13.68
N LEU A 268 -17.68 -39.12 12.82
CA LEU A 268 -17.67 -37.89 12.05
C LEU A 268 -17.90 -38.22 10.57
N PHE A 269 -19.02 -37.76 10.01
CA PHE A 269 -19.30 -37.85 8.58
C PHE A 269 -18.70 -36.65 7.85
N SER A 270 -17.96 -36.93 6.78
CA SER A 270 -17.50 -35.99 5.76
C SER A 270 -18.29 -36.25 4.49
N VAL A 271 -19.21 -35.36 4.11
CA VAL A 271 -20.08 -35.56 2.95
C VAL A 271 -19.71 -34.61 1.81
N GLU A 272 -19.25 -35.14 0.67
CA GLU A 272 -19.23 -34.37 -0.58
C GLU A 272 -20.69 -34.16 -1.05
N ALA A 273 -21.30 -33.04 -0.66
CA ALA A 273 -22.67 -32.69 -1.00
C ALA A 273 -22.72 -31.97 -2.36
N ILE A 274 -23.63 -32.40 -3.24
CA ILE A 274 -23.88 -31.81 -4.56
C ILE A 274 -25.13 -30.90 -4.54
N ASN A 275 -26.10 -31.20 -3.67
CA ASN A 275 -27.44 -30.59 -3.68
C ASN A 275 -27.91 -30.13 -2.28
N GLY A 276 -27.00 -29.59 -1.47
CA GLY A 276 -27.32 -29.01 -0.17
C GLY A 276 -28.17 -27.73 -0.27
N ARG A 277 -28.85 -27.39 0.83
CA ARG A 277 -29.53 -26.09 1.02
C ARG A 277 -28.93 -25.36 2.21
N THR A 278 -28.26 -24.24 1.97
CA THR A 278 -27.82 -23.35 3.05
C THR A 278 -29.03 -22.70 3.71
N ILE A 279 -29.32 -23.05 4.97
CA ILE A 279 -30.45 -22.52 5.73
C ILE A 279 -30.04 -21.46 6.78
N ARG A 280 -28.74 -21.12 6.85
CA ARG A 280 -28.14 -20.15 7.79
C ARG A 280 -28.97 -18.88 8.06
N ALA A 281 -29.54 -18.27 7.02
CA ALA A 281 -30.28 -17.00 7.16
C ALA A 281 -31.67 -17.15 7.80
N HIS A 282 -32.19 -18.39 7.86
CA HIS A 282 -33.53 -18.73 8.33
C HIS A 282 -33.51 -19.60 9.59
N SER A 283 -32.43 -20.36 9.81
CA SER A 283 -32.15 -21.10 11.04
C SER A 283 -32.15 -20.19 12.27
N HIS A 284 -32.57 -20.74 13.41
CA HIS A 284 -32.46 -20.11 14.72
C HIS A 284 -30.98 -19.92 15.11
N PHE A 285 -30.12 -20.90 14.77
CA PHE A 285 -28.69 -20.89 15.07
C PHE A 285 -27.84 -20.35 13.90
N VAL A 286 -28.05 -19.07 13.55
CA VAL A 286 -27.40 -18.33 12.43
C VAL A 286 -25.84 -18.42 12.41
N THR A 287 -25.22 -18.78 13.52
CA THR A 287 -23.77 -18.99 13.66
C THR A 287 -23.24 -20.32 13.12
N GLU A 288 -24.08 -21.33 12.89
CA GLU A 288 -23.63 -22.70 12.60
C GLU A 288 -23.31 -22.98 11.12
N ASP A 289 -23.55 -22.00 10.23
CA ASP A 289 -23.46 -22.12 8.77
C ASP A 289 -24.16 -23.38 8.23
N GLU A 290 -25.36 -23.63 8.76
CA GLU A 290 -26.11 -24.87 8.56
C GLU A 290 -26.52 -25.08 7.09
N ILE A 291 -26.16 -26.25 6.57
CA ILE A 291 -26.56 -26.77 5.27
C ILE A 291 -27.39 -28.03 5.51
N LEU A 292 -28.61 -28.03 4.98
CA LEU A 292 -29.54 -29.15 5.06
C LEU A 292 -29.42 -30.06 3.84
N LEU A 293 -29.28 -31.36 4.06
CA LEU A 293 -29.47 -32.39 3.03
C LEU A 293 -30.92 -32.90 3.09
N LEU A 294 -31.54 -33.12 1.92
CA LEU A 294 -32.92 -33.60 1.81
C LEU A 294 -33.02 -35.11 2.14
N PRO A 295 -34.16 -35.58 2.68
CA PRO A 295 -34.40 -37.00 2.91
C PRO A 295 -34.45 -37.77 1.60
N GLY A 296 -33.99 -39.03 1.62
CA GLY A 296 -33.79 -39.83 0.41
C GLY A 296 -32.51 -39.45 -0.35
N THR A 297 -31.55 -38.76 0.28
CA THR A 297 -30.26 -38.44 -0.35
C THR A 297 -29.42 -39.70 -0.51
N HIS A 298 -29.20 -40.13 -1.74
CA HIS A 298 -28.30 -41.24 -2.05
C HIS A 298 -26.83 -40.81 -1.96
N MET A 299 -26.02 -41.65 -1.32
CA MET A 299 -24.58 -41.50 -1.17
C MET A 299 -23.86 -42.82 -1.43
N ILE A 300 -22.56 -42.76 -1.71
CA ILE A 300 -21.65 -43.92 -1.67
C ILE A 300 -20.59 -43.66 -0.60
N VAL A 301 -20.25 -44.66 0.20
CA VAL A 301 -19.10 -44.61 1.11
C VAL A 301 -17.81 -44.67 0.29
N GLN A 302 -17.02 -43.60 0.29
CA GLN A 302 -15.72 -43.57 -0.40
C GLN A 302 -14.63 -44.27 0.43
N SER A 303 -14.58 -43.97 1.73
CA SER A 303 -13.56 -44.48 2.64
C SER A 303 -14.00 -44.33 4.10
N GLN A 304 -13.37 -45.10 4.97
CA GLN A 304 -13.56 -45.08 6.41
C GLN A 304 -12.21 -45.30 7.09
N PHE A 305 -11.89 -44.53 8.12
CA PHE A 305 -10.71 -44.76 8.97
C PHE A 305 -10.95 -44.26 10.40
N SER A 306 -10.10 -44.70 11.33
CA SER A 306 -10.13 -44.29 12.74
C SER A 306 -8.82 -43.56 13.08
N PRO A 307 -8.83 -42.22 13.27
CA PRO A 307 -7.65 -41.47 13.70
C PRO A 307 -7.37 -41.56 15.21
N ALA A 308 -8.34 -42.04 16.00
CA ALA A 308 -8.22 -42.22 17.45
C ALA A 308 -9.17 -43.34 17.91
N THR A 309 -8.83 -44.04 18.99
CA THR A 309 -9.55 -45.24 19.50
C THR A 309 -11.04 -45.04 19.81
N ASP A 310 -11.52 -43.79 19.87
CA ASP A 310 -12.89 -43.41 20.16
C ASP A 310 -13.54 -42.57 19.05
N LEU A 311 -12.89 -42.44 17.88
CA LEU A 311 -13.38 -41.67 16.73
C LEU A 311 -13.20 -42.43 15.42
N TYR A 312 -14.27 -42.48 14.63
CA TYR A 312 -14.27 -42.89 13.22
C TYR A 312 -14.60 -41.71 12.32
N ILE A 313 -13.94 -41.64 11.16
CA ILE A 313 -14.26 -40.70 10.08
C ILE A 313 -14.77 -41.51 8.89
N ILE A 314 -15.93 -41.12 8.37
CA ILE A 314 -16.61 -41.79 7.26
C ILE A 314 -16.80 -40.77 6.14
N HIS A 315 -16.19 -41.03 4.98
CA HIS A 315 -16.31 -40.19 3.79
C HIS A 315 -17.46 -40.69 2.90
N LEU A 316 -18.45 -39.83 2.70
CA LEU A 316 -19.62 -40.08 1.87
C LEU A 316 -19.61 -39.15 0.66
N LYS A 317 -19.98 -39.66 -0.52
CA LYS A 317 -20.17 -38.85 -1.72
C LYS A 317 -21.62 -38.87 -2.15
N GLN A 318 -22.27 -37.71 -2.28
CA GLN A 318 -23.62 -37.64 -2.83
C GLN A 318 -23.62 -38.10 -4.29
N VAL A 319 -24.57 -38.98 -4.61
CA VAL A 319 -24.82 -39.46 -5.97
C VAL A 319 -26.11 -38.83 -6.48
N ILE A 320 -26.15 -38.49 -7.77
CA ILE A 320 -27.37 -38.06 -8.44
C ILE A 320 -28.14 -39.33 -8.86
N PRO A 321 -29.29 -39.67 -8.27
CA PRO A 321 -30.11 -40.78 -8.75
C PRO A 321 -30.86 -40.38 -10.03
N ASN A 322 -31.35 -41.36 -10.78
CA ASN A 322 -32.24 -41.10 -11.93
C ASN A 322 -33.63 -40.61 -11.49
N GLU A 323 -34.08 -41.02 -10.29
CA GLU A 323 -35.35 -40.65 -9.68
C GLU A 323 -35.11 -40.21 -8.24
N THR A 324 -35.82 -39.17 -7.77
CA THR A 324 -35.69 -38.70 -6.38
C THR A 324 -36.85 -39.20 -5.52
N LEU A 325 -36.53 -39.87 -4.41
CA LEU A 325 -37.47 -40.51 -3.48
C LEU A 325 -38.47 -39.52 -2.83
N LEU A 326 -38.13 -38.24 -2.84
CA LEU A 326 -39.04 -37.11 -2.66
C LEU A 326 -39.12 -36.33 -3.98
N GLN A 327 -40.33 -35.98 -4.42
CA GLN A 327 -40.54 -35.14 -5.60
C GLN A 327 -40.80 -33.67 -5.19
N PRO A 328 -40.23 -32.68 -5.89
CA PRO A 328 -40.39 -31.27 -5.51
C PRO A 328 -41.87 -30.86 -5.69
N PRO A 329 -42.45 -30.04 -4.79
CA PRO A 329 -43.87 -29.67 -4.84
C PRO A 329 -44.28 -28.77 -6.04
N PHE A 330 -43.37 -28.52 -6.99
CA PHE A 330 -43.59 -27.75 -8.22
C PHE A 330 -42.83 -28.36 -9.40
N GLU A 331 -43.50 -28.56 -10.53
CA GLU A 331 -42.83 -28.91 -11.78
C GLU A 331 -41.84 -27.82 -12.22
N GLY A 332 -40.66 -28.23 -12.68
CA GLY A 332 -39.64 -27.32 -13.21
C GLY A 332 -38.70 -26.68 -12.18
N ALA A 333 -38.90 -26.91 -10.89
CA ALA A 333 -37.92 -26.56 -9.86
C ALA A 333 -36.56 -27.23 -10.15
N CYS A 334 -35.48 -26.44 -10.11
CA CYS A 334 -34.15 -26.91 -10.51
C CYS A 334 -33.43 -27.70 -9.41
N LEU A 335 -33.89 -28.92 -9.13
CA LEU A 335 -33.15 -29.89 -8.29
C LEU A 335 -31.75 -30.23 -8.86
N TYR A 336 -31.53 -29.99 -10.15
CA TYR A 336 -30.21 -30.06 -10.78
C TYR A 336 -30.01 -28.87 -11.73
N PRO A 337 -28.82 -28.27 -11.79
CA PRO A 337 -28.48 -27.33 -12.85
C PRO A 337 -28.46 -28.08 -14.19
N LYS A 338 -29.53 -27.96 -15.00
CA LYS A 338 -29.53 -28.47 -16.39
C LYS A 338 -28.37 -27.84 -17.14
N ILE A 339 -27.27 -28.58 -17.31
CA ILE A 339 -26.07 -28.14 -18.04
C ILE A 339 -26.40 -28.06 -19.53
N LYS A 340 -27.10 -26.99 -19.92
CA LYS A 340 -27.19 -26.51 -21.30
C LYS A 340 -25.79 -26.10 -21.73
N ARG A 341 -24.97 -27.07 -22.14
CA ARG A 341 -23.67 -26.86 -22.79
C ARG A 341 -23.89 -25.87 -23.94
N PRO A 342 -23.46 -24.59 -23.86
CA PRO A 342 -23.76 -23.64 -24.91
C PRO A 342 -22.93 -24.03 -26.14
N TRP A 343 -23.60 -24.41 -27.23
CA TRP A 343 -22.95 -24.85 -28.47
C TRP A 343 -22.29 -23.67 -29.18
N TYR A 344 -21.17 -23.19 -28.64
CA TYR A 344 -20.51 -21.99 -29.12
C TYR A 344 -19.02 -22.23 -29.42
N ARG A 345 -18.78 -23.08 -30.42
CA ARG A 345 -17.53 -23.05 -31.21
C ARG A 345 -17.43 -21.75 -32.03
N LYS A 346 -17.34 -20.59 -31.34
CA LYS A 346 -16.50 -19.50 -31.85
C LYS A 346 -15.11 -19.71 -31.26
N LYS A 347 -14.10 -19.74 -32.12
CA LYS A 347 -12.70 -19.55 -31.71
C LYS A 347 -12.62 -18.17 -31.05
N ARG A 348 -12.75 -18.11 -29.72
CA ARG A 348 -12.28 -16.92 -28.98
C ARG A 348 -10.78 -16.87 -29.20
N ILE A 349 -10.31 -15.80 -29.83
CA ILE A 349 -8.91 -15.41 -29.72
C ILE A 349 -8.72 -15.09 -28.24
N VAL A 350 -8.21 -16.05 -27.48
CA VAL A 350 -7.73 -15.82 -26.12
C VAL A 350 -6.44 -15.05 -26.29
N ILE A 351 -6.57 -13.72 -26.41
CA ILE A 351 -5.44 -12.83 -26.12
C ILE A 351 -5.03 -13.18 -24.70
N PRO A 352 -3.86 -13.81 -24.48
CA PRO A 352 -3.51 -14.27 -23.16
C PRO A 352 -3.37 -13.04 -22.26
N LEU A 353 -3.77 -13.16 -20.99
CA LEU A 353 -3.87 -12.01 -20.11
C LEU A 353 -2.50 -11.30 -19.93
N ALA A 354 -1.41 -12.05 -20.08
CA ALA A 354 -0.04 -11.53 -20.20
C ALA A 354 0.18 -10.60 -21.40
N PHE A 355 -0.40 -10.89 -22.58
CA PHE A 355 -0.35 -10.00 -23.75
C PHE A 355 -1.06 -8.67 -23.48
N LEU A 356 -2.09 -8.64 -22.63
CA LEU A 356 -2.77 -7.39 -22.24
C LEU A 356 -2.02 -6.61 -21.14
N VAL A 357 -1.29 -7.28 -20.24
CA VAL A 357 -0.30 -6.59 -19.38
C VAL A 357 0.86 -6.04 -20.23
N ILE A 358 1.30 -6.78 -21.25
CA ILE A 358 2.25 -6.29 -22.27
C ILE A 358 1.63 -5.10 -23.02
N MET A 359 0.33 -5.07 -23.33
CA MET A 359 -0.32 -3.88 -23.90
C MET A 359 -0.32 -2.69 -22.94
N CYS A 360 -0.45 -2.86 -21.62
CA CYS A 360 -0.27 -1.76 -20.66
C CYS A 360 1.17 -1.22 -20.69
N ILE A 361 2.17 -2.10 -20.69
CA ILE A 361 3.59 -1.73 -20.76
C ILE A 361 3.93 -1.08 -22.11
N VAL A 362 3.38 -1.61 -23.20
CA VAL A 362 3.52 -1.03 -24.55
C VAL A 362 2.80 0.31 -24.65
N ALA A 363 1.67 0.51 -23.95
CA ALA A 363 1.00 1.82 -23.89
C ALA A 363 1.85 2.88 -23.17
N THR A 364 2.48 2.55 -22.03
CA THR A 364 3.37 3.50 -21.34
C THR A 364 4.65 3.76 -22.14
N ILE A 365 5.21 2.75 -22.81
CA ILE A 365 6.33 2.90 -23.75
C ILE A 365 5.92 3.77 -24.96
N ILE A 366 4.72 3.58 -25.52
CA ILE A 366 4.20 4.43 -26.61
C ILE A 366 4.00 5.87 -26.12
N GLY A 367 3.51 6.09 -24.90
CA GLY A 367 3.45 7.41 -24.26
C GLY A 367 4.82 8.10 -24.20
N ALA A 368 5.85 7.37 -23.77
CA ALA A 368 7.22 7.89 -23.74
C ALA A 368 7.83 8.11 -25.15
N ILE A 369 7.52 7.25 -26.13
CA ILE A 369 7.98 7.41 -27.53
C ILE A 369 7.29 8.60 -28.21
N LEU A 370 5.99 8.81 -27.96
CA LEU A 370 5.25 9.97 -28.46
C LEU A 370 5.70 11.26 -27.76
N GLY A 371 5.94 11.20 -26.44
CA GLY A 371 6.52 12.30 -25.66
C GLY A 371 7.89 12.72 -26.19
N SER A 372 8.85 11.81 -26.27
CA SER A 372 10.21 12.11 -26.79
C SER A 372 10.21 12.60 -28.24
N ARG A 373 9.39 12.02 -29.14
CA ARG A 373 9.20 12.55 -30.51
C ARG A 373 8.58 13.94 -30.54
N ALA A 374 7.79 14.31 -29.53
CA ALA A 374 7.22 15.65 -29.39
C ALA A 374 8.13 16.63 -28.64
N ALA A 375 9.08 16.15 -27.84
CA ALA A 375 10.11 16.96 -27.16
C ALA A 375 11.17 17.48 -28.15
N ASN A 376 11.52 16.70 -29.17
CA ASN A 376 12.41 17.11 -30.28
C ASN A 376 11.81 18.19 -31.21
N LYS A 377 10.67 18.80 -30.84
CA LYS A 377 10.18 20.05 -31.41
C LYS A 377 10.18 21.10 -30.31
N GLU A 378 11.23 21.91 -30.30
CA GLU A 378 11.29 23.14 -29.50
C GLU A 378 10.06 24.02 -29.79
N PRO A 379 9.60 24.81 -28.80
CA PRO A 379 8.55 25.79 -29.04
C PRO A 379 9.06 26.83 -30.03
N ARG A 380 8.47 26.86 -31.24
CA ARG A 380 8.64 28.00 -32.14
C ARG A 380 7.95 29.22 -31.54
N ILE A 381 8.71 29.99 -30.79
CA ILE A 381 8.44 31.41 -30.60
C ILE A 381 8.67 32.04 -31.98
N ASP A 382 7.62 32.21 -32.79
CA ASP A 382 7.69 32.82 -34.12
C ASP A 382 7.93 34.36 -34.07
N GLY A 383 8.53 34.85 -32.97
CA GLY A 383 9.21 36.13 -32.87
C GLY A 383 10.47 36.12 -33.73
N ARG A 384 10.27 36.22 -35.05
CA ARG A 384 11.36 36.32 -36.02
C ARG A 384 12.11 37.62 -35.80
N PHE A 385 13.32 37.52 -35.23
CA PHE A 385 14.33 38.55 -35.36
C PHE A 385 14.47 38.94 -36.85
N GLN A 386 14.62 40.23 -37.10
CA GLN A 386 14.98 40.69 -38.45
C GLN A 386 16.39 40.18 -38.81
N THR A 387 16.76 40.27 -40.09
CA THR A 387 18.09 39.87 -40.56
C THR A 387 19.18 40.49 -39.72
N GLN A 388 20.09 39.67 -39.19
CA GLN A 388 21.17 40.11 -38.31
C GLN A 388 21.98 41.24 -38.95
N VAL A 389 21.88 42.43 -38.37
CA VAL A 389 22.84 43.51 -38.61
C VAL A 389 24.12 43.13 -37.86
N SER A 390 25.27 43.29 -38.51
CA SER A 390 26.59 43.10 -37.91
C SER A 390 27.41 44.37 -38.08
N CYS A 391 28.17 44.71 -37.04
CA CYS A 391 29.13 45.79 -37.03
C CYS A 391 30.46 45.19 -36.57
N GLU A 392 31.55 45.40 -37.30
CA GLU A 392 32.87 44.95 -36.87
C GLU A 392 33.47 45.97 -35.92
N VAL A 393 33.81 45.53 -34.70
CA VAL A 393 34.25 46.38 -33.58
C VAL A 393 35.70 46.05 -33.15
N GLY A 394 36.30 44.99 -33.72
CA GLY A 394 37.60 44.45 -33.35
C GLY A 394 37.51 43.14 -32.55
N ASN A 395 38.66 42.48 -32.38
CA ASN A 395 38.78 41.23 -31.63
C ASN A 395 38.87 41.48 -30.11
N GLY A 396 38.47 40.47 -29.31
CA GLY A 396 38.61 40.51 -27.86
C GLY A 396 37.60 41.41 -27.14
N THR A 397 36.40 41.59 -27.69
CA THR A 397 35.31 42.30 -27.03
C THR A 397 34.76 41.50 -25.84
N ASN A 398 34.86 42.07 -24.63
CA ASN A 398 34.48 41.37 -23.38
C ASN A 398 33.06 41.67 -22.89
N THR A 399 32.58 42.91 -23.04
CA THR A 399 31.28 43.35 -22.54
C THR A 399 30.74 44.55 -23.31
N LEU A 400 29.48 44.87 -23.08
CA LEU A 400 28.73 45.99 -23.66
C LEU A 400 27.91 46.69 -22.56
N ALA A 401 27.88 48.02 -22.60
CA ALA A 401 26.85 48.84 -21.94
C ALA A 401 26.01 49.58 -23.00
N VAL A 402 24.80 49.98 -22.63
CA VAL A 402 23.79 50.57 -23.54
C VAL A 402 23.20 51.80 -22.89
N ALA A 403 23.30 52.96 -23.55
CA ALA A 403 22.81 54.24 -23.04
C ALA A 403 22.73 55.29 -24.16
N ASP A 404 22.03 56.40 -23.94
CA ASP A 404 22.01 57.56 -24.84
C ASP A 404 23.13 58.54 -24.41
N LEU A 405 24.25 58.56 -25.15
CA LEU A 405 25.49 59.25 -24.75
C LEU A 405 25.62 60.65 -25.38
N ASN A 406 24.77 60.98 -26.35
CA ASN A 406 24.72 62.26 -27.03
C ASN A 406 23.40 63.04 -26.78
N ASN A 407 22.46 62.44 -26.05
CA ASN A 407 21.14 62.95 -25.68
C ASN A 407 20.23 63.25 -26.90
N ASP A 408 20.28 62.40 -27.94
CA ASP A 408 19.46 62.53 -29.15
C ASP A 408 18.19 61.65 -29.17
N GLY A 409 17.96 60.88 -28.09
CA GLY A 409 16.83 59.97 -27.93
C GLY A 409 17.05 58.59 -28.57
N ILE A 410 18.30 58.21 -28.83
CA ILE A 410 18.70 56.91 -29.38
C ILE A 410 19.62 56.21 -28.39
N LEU A 411 19.56 54.88 -28.33
CA LEU A 411 20.50 54.09 -27.53
C LEU A 411 21.76 53.80 -28.35
N ASP A 412 22.90 54.22 -27.80
CA ASP A 412 24.26 53.93 -28.24
C ASP A 412 24.81 52.69 -27.52
N LEU A 413 25.96 52.18 -27.97
CA LEU A 413 26.71 51.12 -27.29
C LEU A 413 28.10 51.60 -26.86
N VAL A 414 28.51 51.20 -25.65
CA VAL A 414 29.90 51.26 -25.17
C VAL A 414 30.47 49.85 -25.15
N ALA A 415 31.60 49.61 -25.83
CA ALA A 415 32.24 48.30 -25.91
C ALA A 415 33.69 48.31 -25.42
N THR A 416 34.10 47.32 -24.62
CA THR A 416 35.48 47.13 -24.18
C THR A 416 36.24 46.19 -25.12
N ILE A 417 37.34 46.63 -25.73
CA ILE A 417 38.17 45.83 -26.63
C ILE A 417 39.48 45.45 -25.90
N SER A 418 39.57 44.22 -25.42
CA SER A 418 40.66 43.81 -24.52
C SER A 418 41.99 43.53 -25.19
N ASP A 419 41.99 43.07 -26.45
CA ASP A 419 43.22 42.89 -27.23
C ASP A 419 43.83 44.23 -27.66
N ALA A 420 42.98 45.23 -27.96
CA ALA A 420 43.40 46.56 -28.39
C ALA A 420 43.68 47.54 -27.23
N SER A 421 43.40 47.15 -25.98
CA SER A 421 43.52 48.02 -24.80
C SER A 421 42.64 49.28 -24.84
N THR A 422 41.49 49.23 -25.51
CA THR A 422 40.61 50.40 -25.78
C THR A 422 39.16 50.20 -25.32
N VAL A 423 38.43 51.31 -25.25
CA VAL A 423 36.98 51.36 -25.21
C VAL A 423 36.51 52.16 -26.42
N ILE A 424 35.39 51.75 -27.02
CA ILE A 424 34.80 52.39 -28.20
C ILE A 424 33.32 52.67 -27.94
N VAL A 425 32.82 53.76 -28.51
CA VAL A 425 31.39 54.10 -28.53
C VAL A 425 30.86 53.99 -29.96
N LEU A 426 29.67 53.43 -30.11
CA LEU A 426 28.98 53.20 -31.37
C LEU A 426 27.61 53.90 -31.31
N LEU A 427 27.47 55.01 -32.03
CA LEU A 427 26.24 55.83 -31.99
C LEU A 427 25.09 55.17 -32.76
N GLY A 428 23.87 55.22 -32.23
CA GLY A 428 22.70 54.52 -32.81
C GLY A 428 22.04 55.24 -33.99
N ASN A 429 21.43 54.48 -34.92
CA ASN A 429 20.72 55.04 -36.10
C ASN A 429 19.19 54.83 -36.09
N ARG A 430 18.57 54.56 -34.93
CA ARG A 430 17.12 54.19 -34.73
C ARG A 430 16.63 52.92 -35.43
N ASN A 431 17.26 52.49 -36.51
CA ASN A 431 16.94 51.30 -37.31
C ASN A 431 17.57 49.99 -36.76
N GLY A 432 18.26 50.04 -35.62
CA GLY A 432 19.01 48.90 -35.06
C GLY A 432 20.41 48.70 -35.63
N SER A 433 20.90 49.57 -36.52
CA SER A 433 22.33 49.68 -36.84
C SER A 433 22.98 50.80 -36.04
N PHE A 434 24.30 50.72 -35.92
CA PHE A 434 25.15 51.74 -35.32
C PHE A 434 26.04 52.37 -36.39
N GLN A 435 26.51 53.59 -36.14
CA GLN A 435 27.49 54.25 -36.99
C GLN A 435 28.84 53.58 -36.81
N SER A 436 29.42 53.07 -37.90
CA SER A 436 30.83 52.68 -37.97
C SER A 436 31.68 53.96 -38.01
N GLY A 437 31.77 54.63 -36.86
CA GLY A 437 32.39 55.95 -36.75
C GLY A 437 33.90 55.87 -36.55
N ASP A 438 34.67 56.33 -37.54
CA ASP A 438 36.12 56.56 -37.46
C ASP A 438 36.54 57.65 -36.43
N ASN A 439 35.64 58.05 -35.51
CA ASN A 439 35.68 59.31 -34.75
C ASN A 439 35.53 59.18 -33.22
N ILE A 440 35.46 57.97 -32.64
CA ILE A 440 35.53 57.78 -31.18
C ILE A 440 36.65 56.81 -30.80
N LEU A 441 37.85 57.10 -31.31
CA LEU A 441 39.10 56.55 -30.82
C LEU A 441 39.69 57.47 -29.73
N GLU A 442 39.07 57.48 -28.55
CA GLU A 442 39.81 57.86 -27.33
C GLU A 442 40.79 56.75 -26.98
N ASN A 443 41.89 56.77 -27.73
CA ASN A 443 43.11 56.04 -27.47
C ASN A 443 43.52 56.31 -26.02
N LEU A 444 43.48 55.28 -25.16
CA LEU A 444 43.55 55.38 -23.69
C LEU A 444 44.97 55.74 -23.16
N GLY A 445 45.68 56.61 -23.87
CA GLY A 445 47.07 56.95 -23.71
C GLY A 445 47.97 55.91 -24.36
N THR A 446 48.78 56.32 -25.34
CA THR A 446 49.90 55.54 -25.89
C THR A 446 51.04 55.45 -24.88
N TYR A 447 50.83 54.68 -23.80
CA TYR A 447 51.81 54.44 -22.74
C TYR A 447 51.97 52.95 -22.46
N GLN A 448 53.20 52.55 -22.12
CA GLN A 448 53.63 51.15 -22.07
C GLN A 448 53.13 50.41 -20.81
N SER A 449 51.86 50.02 -20.80
CA SER A 449 51.38 48.89 -19.99
C SER A 449 50.13 48.28 -20.62
N GLU A 450 50.06 46.95 -20.69
CA GLU A 450 48.92 46.22 -21.25
C GLU A 450 47.63 46.47 -20.44
N VAL A 451 46.76 47.37 -20.89
CA VAL A 451 45.46 47.60 -20.24
C VAL A 451 44.47 46.57 -20.77
N SER A 452 44.00 45.67 -19.90
CA SER A 452 42.96 44.69 -20.26
C SER A 452 41.60 45.12 -19.69
N PRO A 453 40.77 45.86 -20.45
CA PRO A 453 39.41 46.19 -20.03
C PRO A 453 38.50 44.95 -20.08
N THR A 454 37.81 44.65 -18.97
CA THR A 454 36.94 43.45 -18.86
C THR A 454 35.49 43.74 -18.50
N PHE A 455 35.20 44.93 -17.96
CA PHE A 455 33.84 45.36 -17.66
C PHE A 455 33.67 46.85 -17.93
N VAL A 456 32.44 47.27 -18.22
CA VAL A 456 32.06 48.67 -18.38
C VAL A 456 30.66 48.90 -17.85
N ILE A 457 30.43 50.05 -17.22
CA ILE A 457 29.12 50.58 -16.85
C ILE A 457 29.03 52.06 -17.25
N VAL A 458 27.80 52.56 -17.32
CA VAL A 458 27.46 53.95 -17.70
C VAL A 458 26.50 54.49 -16.65
N ASP A 459 26.79 55.67 -16.12
CA ASP A 459 26.02 56.37 -15.07
C ASP A 459 26.43 57.85 -15.04
N ASP A 460 25.73 58.70 -14.28
CA ASP A 460 26.20 60.05 -13.96
C ASP A 460 26.99 60.03 -12.64
N PHE A 461 28.33 60.10 -12.70
CA PHE A 461 29.21 60.04 -11.53
C PHE A 461 29.69 61.43 -11.08
N ASN A 462 29.21 62.51 -11.72
CA ASN A 462 29.65 63.87 -11.46
C ASN A 462 28.51 64.86 -11.15
N GLY A 463 27.25 64.49 -11.45
CA GLY A 463 26.05 65.24 -11.17
C GLY A 463 25.68 66.31 -12.21
N ASP A 464 26.32 66.34 -13.38
CA ASP A 464 26.03 67.31 -14.45
C ASP A 464 24.96 66.87 -15.46
N ALA A 465 24.27 65.74 -15.18
CA ALA A 465 23.22 65.13 -16.00
C ALA A 465 23.68 64.68 -17.39
N LYS A 466 24.97 64.36 -17.53
CA LYS A 466 25.55 63.62 -18.66
C LYS A 466 26.00 62.25 -18.19
N LEU A 467 26.16 61.34 -19.15
CA LEU A 467 26.57 59.98 -18.86
C LEU A 467 28.09 59.81 -19.01
N ASP A 468 28.72 59.43 -17.91
CA ASP A 468 30.13 59.06 -17.84
C ASP A 468 30.30 57.55 -18.02
N VAL A 469 31.53 57.09 -18.29
CA VAL A 469 31.87 55.68 -18.50
C VAL A 469 32.86 55.20 -17.44
N VAL A 470 32.56 54.08 -16.77
CA VAL A 470 33.48 53.42 -15.83
C VAL A 470 33.93 52.06 -16.36
N VAL A 471 35.25 51.86 -16.45
CA VAL A 471 35.93 50.72 -17.10
C VAL A 471 36.76 49.94 -16.09
N VAL A 472 36.63 48.61 -16.04
CA VAL A 472 37.43 47.73 -15.16
C VAL A 472 38.70 47.27 -15.86
N ASN A 473 39.88 47.66 -15.35
CA ASN A 473 41.19 47.33 -15.92
C ASN A 473 41.83 46.14 -15.19
N GLN A 474 41.61 44.93 -15.71
CA GLN A 474 41.98 43.69 -15.04
C GLN A 474 43.50 43.55 -14.77
N LYS A 475 44.36 43.94 -15.72
CA LYS A 475 45.82 43.83 -15.58
C LYS A 475 46.41 44.91 -14.64
N ASN A 476 45.87 46.13 -14.69
CA ASN A 476 46.35 47.28 -13.90
C ASN A 476 45.85 47.28 -12.46
N ASN A 477 44.84 46.47 -12.13
CA ASN A 477 44.20 46.41 -10.80
C ASN A 477 43.51 47.74 -10.43
N SER A 478 42.86 48.36 -11.41
CA SER A 478 42.18 49.65 -11.27
C SER A 478 40.83 49.70 -11.98
N VAL A 479 40.01 50.68 -11.64
CA VAL A 479 38.94 51.19 -12.51
C VAL A 479 39.36 52.52 -13.14
N SER A 480 38.90 52.80 -14.36
CA SER A 480 39.02 54.11 -15.01
C SER A 480 37.64 54.75 -15.11
N VAL A 481 37.54 56.04 -14.84
CA VAL A 481 36.33 56.87 -15.00
C VAL A 481 36.61 57.88 -16.10
N LEU A 482 35.74 57.97 -17.10
CA LEU A 482 35.82 58.89 -18.24
C LEU A 482 34.57 59.76 -18.23
N LEU A 483 34.71 61.06 -17.96
CA LEU A 483 33.56 61.95 -17.79
C LEU A 483 32.98 62.39 -19.13
N GLY A 484 31.67 62.37 -19.28
CA GLY A 484 30.95 62.66 -20.52
C GLY A 484 30.95 64.14 -20.87
N ASN A 485 31.20 64.48 -22.14
CA ASN A 485 30.96 65.84 -22.65
C ASN A 485 29.50 66.07 -23.05
N GLY A 486 28.70 65.00 -23.17
CA GLY A 486 27.26 65.05 -23.52
C GLY A 486 26.99 64.99 -25.02
N ASN A 487 27.94 64.48 -25.80
CA ASN A 487 27.93 64.41 -27.27
C ASN A 487 28.57 63.11 -27.80
N GLY A 488 28.67 62.07 -26.97
CA GLY A 488 29.40 60.83 -27.26
C GLY A 488 30.93 60.87 -27.08
N THR A 489 31.54 62.01 -26.73
CA THR A 489 32.98 62.08 -26.38
C THR A 489 33.20 62.34 -24.88
N PHE A 490 34.40 62.08 -24.38
CA PHE A 490 34.72 62.11 -22.95
C PHE A 490 35.89 63.05 -22.61
N GLN A 491 36.22 63.09 -21.34
CA GLN A 491 37.37 63.76 -20.76
C GLN A 491 38.46 62.74 -20.38
N ASN A 492 39.70 63.21 -20.22
CA ASN A 492 40.84 62.41 -19.79
C ASN A 492 40.51 61.48 -18.61
N LYS A 493 40.76 60.18 -18.79
CA LYS A 493 40.44 59.16 -17.78
C LYS A 493 41.11 59.42 -16.42
N ASN A 494 40.34 59.31 -15.35
CA ASN A 494 40.86 59.22 -13.98
C ASN A 494 40.89 57.75 -13.56
N SER A 495 41.98 57.26 -12.95
CA SER A 495 42.11 55.85 -12.58
C SER A 495 42.27 55.65 -11.07
N PHE A 496 41.43 54.78 -10.49
CA PHE A 496 41.35 54.50 -9.06
C PHE A 496 41.74 53.05 -8.76
N ALA A 497 42.47 52.82 -7.67
CA ALA A 497 43.01 51.51 -7.32
C ALA A 497 41.93 50.55 -6.78
N THR A 498 42.09 49.26 -7.05
CA THR A 498 41.17 48.19 -6.61
C THR A 498 41.95 47.02 -5.98
N GLY A 499 41.37 45.82 -5.92
CA GLY A 499 42.07 44.59 -5.54
C GLY A 499 42.71 43.92 -6.76
N ARG A 500 43.36 42.76 -6.55
CA ARG A 500 44.06 42.07 -7.66
C ARG A 500 43.09 41.44 -8.64
N ARG A 501 43.34 41.66 -9.94
CA ARG A 501 42.57 41.12 -11.07
C ARG A 501 41.07 41.40 -10.94
N PRO A 502 40.64 42.67 -11.01
CA PRO A 502 39.23 43.04 -11.02
C PRO A 502 38.53 42.54 -12.29
N VAL A 503 37.22 42.28 -12.21
CA VAL A 503 36.47 41.63 -13.32
C VAL A 503 35.07 42.18 -13.59
N SER A 504 34.36 42.68 -12.58
CA SER A 504 32.99 43.21 -12.71
C SER A 504 32.78 44.32 -11.67
N VAL A 505 32.01 45.35 -12.05
CA VAL A 505 31.68 46.52 -11.22
C VAL A 505 30.18 46.80 -11.28
N VAL A 506 29.64 47.37 -10.21
CA VAL A 506 28.28 47.93 -10.14
C VAL A 506 28.33 49.31 -9.48
N SER A 507 27.49 50.23 -9.94
CA SER A 507 27.24 51.54 -9.33
C SER A 507 26.07 51.49 -8.34
N GLY A 508 26.00 52.44 -7.41
CA GLY A 508 24.89 52.59 -6.47
C GLY A 508 25.21 53.61 -5.39
N ASP A 509 24.22 53.95 -4.56
CA ASP A 509 24.43 54.74 -3.34
C ASP A 509 24.54 53.76 -2.14
N PHE A 510 25.73 53.65 -1.52
CA PHE A 510 25.98 52.76 -0.39
C PHE A 510 26.06 53.49 0.97
N ASN A 511 25.96 54.82 0.99
CA ASN A 511 26.14 55.66 2.19
C ASN A 511 24.96 56.64 2.46
N LYS A 512 23.94 56.62 1.60
CA LYS A 512 22.74 57.47 1.58
C LYS A 512 23.00 58.98 1.43
N ASP A 513 24.12 59.39 0.84
CA ASP A 513 24.43 60.80 0.52
C ASP A 513 23.97 61.27 -0.87
N LYS A 514 23.46 60.35 -1.71
CA LYS A 514 23.00 60.54 -3.11
C LYS A 514 24.10 60.76 -4.14
N ILE A 515 25.36 60.50 -3.81
CA ILE A 515 26.47 60.40 -4.77
C ILE A 515 26.57 58.94 -5.25
N VAL A 516 27.02 58.74 -6.48
CA VAL A 516 27.24 57.39 -7.03
C VAL A 516 28.57 56.83 -6.54
N ASP A 517 28.50 55.74 -5.77
CA ASP A 517 29.63 54.91 -5.35
C ASP A 517 29.87 53.75 -6.35
N LEU A 518 31.00 53.03 -6.18
CA LEU A 518 31.37 51.86 -6.98
C LEU A 518 31.72 50.64 -6.12
N ALA A 519 31.20 49.46 -6.48
CA ALA A 519 31.59 48.18 -5.91
C ALA A 519 32.20 47.25 -6.97
N VAL A 520 33.49 46.90 -6.82
CA VAL A 520 34.30 46.16 -7.81
C VAL A 520 34.72 44.79 -7.27
N THR A 521 34.42 43.71 -8.00
CA THR A 521 34.85 42.33 -7.68
C THR A 521 36.28 42.06 -8.14
N ASN A 522 37.09 41.49 -7.25
CA ASN A 522 38.53 41.25 -7.46
C ASN A 522 38.81 39.74 -7.45
N LEU A 523 38.75 39.12 -8.63
CA LEU A 523 38.85 37.67 -8.81
C LEU A 523 40.19 37.12 -8.28
N GLY A 524 41.27 37.89 -8.37
CA GLY A 524 42.58 37.54 -7.83
C GLY A 524 42.72 37.71 -6.31
N SER A 525 42.04 38.71 -5.72
CA SER A 525 42.12 39.00 -4.27
C SER A 525 41.03 38.35 -3.40
N GLN A 526 40.01 37.72 -4.01
CA GLN A 526 38.90 37.05 -3.28
C GLN A 526 38.14 38.01 -2.34
N ASN A 527 37.97 39.25 -2.82
CA ASN A 527 37.30 40.33 -2.11
C ASN A 527 36.59 41.28 -3.11
N ILE A 528 35.76 42.18 -2.58
CA ILE A 528 35.26 43.38 -3.26
C ILE A 528 36.05 44.60 -2.79
N SER A 529 36.21 45.57 -3.69
CA SER A 529 36.67 46.94 -3.42
C SER A 529 35.45 47.85 -3.50
N VAL A 530 35.09 48.55 -2.42
CA VAL A 530 34.07 49.62 -2.45
C VAL A 530 34.80 50.96 -2.45
N LEU A 531 34.46 51.81 -3.41
CA LEU A 531 35.01 53.14 -3.59
C LEU A 531 33.85 54.12 -3.47
N LEU A 532 33.88 54.99 -2.45
CA LEU A 532 32.82 55.95 -2.20
C LEU A 532 33.06 57.23 -3.01
N GLY A 533 32.01 57.83 -3.58
CA GLY A 533 32.13 58.98 -4.46
C GLY A 533 32.47 60.30 -3.75
N HIS A 534 32.76 61.31 -4.57
CA HIS A 534 32.88 62.72 -4.18
C HIS A 534 31.97 63.67 -4.99
N GLY A 535 31.10 63.14 -5.86
CA GLY A 535 30.14 63.95 -6.63
C GLY A 535 30.80 64.84 -7.68
N ASN A 536 31.91 64.37 -8.25
CA ASN A 536 32.73 65.11 -9.22
C ASN A 536 33.57 64.17 -10.11
N GLY A 537 33.17 62.90 -10.27
CA GLY A 537 33.96 61.90 -10.99
C GLY A 537 35.18 61.35 -10.24
N THR A 538 35.40 61.72 -8.97
CA THR A 538 36.49 61.20 -8.13
C THR A 538 35.98 60.41 -6.94
N PHE A 539 36.83 59.51 -6.42
CA PHE A 539 36.46 58.52 -5.41
C PHE A 539 37.47 58.44 -4.26
N GLN A 540 36.97 58.05 -3.09
CA GLN A 540 37.73 57.74 -1.88
C GLN A 540 38.58 56.46 -2.06
N PRO A 541 39.66 56.28 -1.27
CA PRO A 541 40.44 55.04 -1.24
C PRO A 541 39.58 53.80 -0.94
N GLN A 542 39.90 52.70 -1.60
CA GLN A 542 39.04 51.52 -1.63
C GLN A 542 38.96 50.77 -0.28
N ARG A 543 37.73 50.49 0.19
CA ARG A 543 37.44 49.61 1.33
C ARG A 543 37.32 48.16 0.84
N PHE A 544 37.93 47.20 1.55
CA PHE A 544 37.96 45.79 1.13
C PHE A 544 37.04 44.88 1.95
N TYR A 545 36.14 44.14 1.28
CA TYR A 545 35.23 43.17 1.92
C TYR A 545 35.43 41.75 1.37
N LYS A 546 35.57 40.75 2.23
CA LYS A 546 35.89 39.36 1.84
C LYS A 546 34.70 38.69 1.14
N THR A 547 34.98 37.90 0.10
CA THR A 547 33.96 37.13 -0.64
C THR A 547 34.31 35.63 -0.67
N GLY A 548 33.68 34.84 -1.54
CA GLY A 548 34.13 33.48 -1.83
C GLY A 548 35.29 33.44 -2.82
N LYS A 549 35.72 32.23 -3.18
CA LYS A 549 36.81 32.06 -4.17
C LYS A 549 36.37 32.50 -5.57
N SER A 550 37.23 33.27 -6.23
CA SER A 550 37.01 33.84 -7.57
C SER A 550 35.64 34.52 -7.71
N PRO A 551 35.41 35.66 -7.01
CA PRO A 551 34.25 36.50 -7.28
C PRO A 551 34.30 36.97 -8.74
N ASN A 552 33.22 36.75 -9.49
CA ASN A 552 33.18 36.95 -10.94
C ASN A 552 32.11 37.96 -11.40
N SER A 553 31.09 38.19 -10.58
CA SER A 553 30.03 39.18 -10.82
C SER A 553 29.49 39.68 -9.49
N VAL A 554 29.05 40.94 -9.47
CA VAL A 554 28.35 41.58 -8.35
C VAL A 554 27.12 42.32 -8.86
N ILE A 555 26.06 42.33 -8.05
CA ILE A 555 24.91 43.22 -8.19
C ILE A 555 24.65 43.93 -6.85
N ALA A 556 24.11 45.14 -6.93
CA ALA A 556 23.64 45.92 -5.80
C ALA A 556 22.11 45.92 -5.77
N LEU A 557 21.51 45.65 -4.62
CA LEU A 557 20.07 45.82 -4.36
C LEU A 557 19.78 45.75 -2.86
N ASP A 558 18.69 46.36 -2.42
CA ASP A 558 18.12 46.12 -1.10
C ASP A 558 17.50 44.70 -1.04
N LEU A 559 18.02 43.81 -0.18
CA LEU A 559 17.46 42.46 0.02
C LEU A 559 16.55 42.36 1.25
N ASN A 560 16.59 43.33 2.15
CA ASN A 560 16.06 43.22 3.50
C ASN A 560 14.87 44.19 3.76
N SER A 561 14.67 45.14 2.84
CA SER A 561 13.70 46.25 2.84
C SER A 561 13.97 47.42 3.81
N ASP A 562 15.24 47.68 4.17
CA ASP A 562 15.68 48.86 4.96
C ASP A 562 16.12 50.07 4.10
N GLN A 563 15.97 49.97 2.78
CA GLN A 563 16.33 50.97 1.77
C GLN A 563 17.85 51.22 1.64
N ILE A 564 18.71 50.38 2.22
CA ILE A 564 20.17 50.36 1.98
C ILE A 564 20.45 49.36 0.85
N SER A 565 21.42 49.67 -0.01
CA SER A 565 21.85 48.72 -1.03
C SER A 565 22.82 47.68 -0.45
N ASP A 566 22.41 46.42 -0.45
CA ASP A 566 23.24 45.24 -0.17
C ASP A 566 24.03 44.83 -1.42
N LEU A 567 25.09 44.03 -1.25
CA LEU A 567 25.88 43.47 -2.36
C LEU A 567 25.75 41.95 -2.43
N VAL A 568 25.43 41.43 -3.63
CA VAL A 568 25.33 40.00 -3.92
C VAL A 568 26.40 39.60 -4.94
N VAL A 569 27.17 38.56 -4.62
CA VAL A 569 28.42 38.23 -5.32
C VAL A 569 28.44 36.77 -5.77
N ALA A 570 28.66 36.52 -7.06
CA ALA A 570 28.81 35.17 -7.61
C ALA A 570 30.27 34.69 -7.50
N ASN A 571 30.54 33.68 -6.67
CA ASN A 571 31.86 33.12 -6.41
C ASN A 571 32.10 31.85 -7.25
N GLN A 572 32.63 32.01 -8.46
CA GLN A 572 32.81 30.93 -9.43
C GLN A 572 33.68 29.79 -8.87
N GLY A 573 34.76 30.13 -8.17
CA GLY A 573 35.77 29.20 -7.65
C GLY A 573 35.36 28.44 -6.38
N GLU A 574 34.19 28.74 -5.82
CA GLU A 574 33.61 28.01 -4.68
C GLU A 574 32.20 27.49 -4.95
N SER A 575 31.60 27.79 -6.11
CA SER A 575 30.18 27.50 -6.41
C SER A 575 29.24 28.03 -5.32
N THR A 576 29.51 29.24 -4.83
CA THR A 576 28.71 29.93 -3.79
C THR A 576 28.28 31.32 -4.24
N ILE A 577 27.26 31.84 -3.57
CA ILE A 577 26.92 33.27 -3.58
C ILE A 577 27.33 33.84 -2.22
N SER A 578 27.99 34.99 -2.19
CA SER A 578 28.17 35.79 -0.96
C SER A 578 27.16 36.94 -0.95
N VAL A 579 26.47 37.14 0.15
CA VAL A 579 25.65 38.33 0.41
C VAL A 579 26.35 39.15 1.49
N LEU A 580 26.50 40.46 1.26
CA LEU A 580 27.06 41.41 2.20
C LEU A 580 25.99 42.48 2.45
N ILE A 581 25.49 42.55 3.68
CA ILE A 581 24.44 43.50 4.06
C ILE A 581 25.05 44.88 4.29
N GLY A 582 24.45 45.93 3.72
CA GLY A 582 24.91 47.31 3.87
C GLY A 582 24.56 47.89 5.25
N SER A 583 25.42 48.75 5.78
CA SER A 583 25.18 49.47 7.05
C SER A 583 24.70 50.92 6.84
N GLY A 584 24.68 51.40 5.59
CA GLY A 584 24.19 52.74 5.23
C GLY A 584 25.21 53.87 5.42
N ASP A 585 26.48 53.55 5.65
CA ASP A 585 27.62 54.48 5.81
C ASP A 585 28.79 54.16 4.84
N GLY A 586 28.48 53.44 3.75
CA GLY A 586 29.48 52.85 2.86
C GLY A 586 30.26 51.69 3.50
N SER A 587 29.77 51.11 4.60
CA SER A 587 30.28 49.87 5.18
C SER A 587 29.31 48.70 5.00
N PHE A 588 29.87 47.49 5.04
CA PHE A 588 29.16 46.24 4.82
C PHE A 588 29.51 45.21 5.90
N HIS A 589 28.52 44.44 6.33
CA HIS A 589 28.67 43.33 7.25
C HIS A 589 29.45 42.15 6.64
N ASP A 590 29.97 41.27 7.51
CA ASP A 590 30.66 40.05 7.12
C ASP A 590 29.78 39.15 6.23
N GLN A 591 30.40 38.62 5.16
CA GLN A 591 29.70 37.89 4.11
C GLN A 591 28.93 36.64 4.61
N LYS A 592 27.64 36.57 4.26
CA LYS A 592 26.81 35.38 4.39
C LYS A 592 26.92 34.54 3.12
N LYS A 593 27.58 33.37 3.20
CA LYS A 593 27.74 32.46 2.06
C LYS A 593 26.57 31.49 1.91
N PHE A 594 26.13 31.29 0.67
CA PHE A 594 25.10 30.34 0.24
C PHE A 594 25.67 29.41 -0.84
N ASN A 595 25.37 28.11 -0.80
CA ASN A 595 25.77 27.19 -1.87
C ASN A 595 24.88 27.36 -3.10
N ALA A 596 25.48 27.56 -4.28
CA ALA A 596 24.77 27.66 -5.57
C ALA A 596 24.54 26.28 -6.23
N LYS A 597 25.05 25.20 -5.64
CA LYS A 597 24.62 23.83 -5.98
C LYS A 597 23.13 23.70 -5.62
N GLY A 598 22.28 23.45 -6.62
CA GLY A 598 20.82 23.35 -6.45
C GLY A 598 20.38 22.32 -5.41
N TRP A 599 19.08 22.31 -5.07
CA TRP A 599 18.45 21.62 -3.92
C TRP A 599 18.53 20.07 -3.94
N LYS A 600 19.74 19.50 -3.96
CA LYS A 600 20.01 18.06 -4.01
C LYS A 600 19.56 17.29 -2.75
N LEU A 601 19.12 17.97 -1.68
CA LEU A 601 18.62 17.36 -0.44
C LEU A 601 17.45 16.41 -0.73
N GLY A 602 16.49 16.80 -1.57
CA GLY A 602 15.35 15.96 -1.96
C GLY A 602 15.79 14.68 -2.68
N ALA A 603 16.70 14.80 -3.65
CA ALA A 603 17.25 13.66 -4.38
C ALA A 603 18.03 12.69 -3.48
N HIS A 604 18.83 13.22 -2.53
CA HIS A 604 19.58 12.39 -1.58
C HIS A 604 18.64 11.69 -0.57
N LEU A 605 17.59 12.35 -0.11
CA LEU A 605 16.55 11.72 0.73
C LEU A 605 15.79 10.65 -0.06
N GLY A 606 15.44 10.89 -1.33
CA GLY A 606 14.82 9.90 -2.20
C GLY A 606 15.69 8.65 -2.40
N LEU A 607 17.00 8.83 -2.62
CA LEU A 607 17.95 7.71 -2.67
C LEU A 607 17.93 6.91 -1.35
N VAL A 608 18.06 7.59 -0.21
CA VAL A 608 18.05 6.98 1.13
C VAL A 608 16.74 6.23 1.44
N ILE A 609 15.60 6.77 1.01
CA ILE A 609 14.30 6.10 1.15
C ILE A 609 14.31 4.77 0.41
N ASN A 610 14.78 4.77 -0.85
CA ASN A 610 14.79 3.56 -1.69
C ASN A 610 15.71 2.44 -1.16
N ILE A 611 16.78 2.77 -0.44
CA ILE A 611 17.67 1.78 0.23
C ILE A 611 16.91 1.00 1.34
N GLY A 612 15.84 1.57 1.91
CA GLY A 612 14.97 0.88 2.89
C GLY A 612 14.37 -0.44 2.39
N ASN A 613 14.21 -0.60 1.08
CA ASN A 613 13.72 -1.83 0.44
C ASN A 613 14.64 -3.06 0.64
N ILE A 614 15.89 -2.88 1.08
CA ILE A 614 16.81 -3.99 1.40
C ILE A 614 16.22 -4.90 2.51
N ALA A 615 15.46 -4.36 3.47
CA ALA A 615 14.92 -5.16 4.56
C ALA A 615 13.83 -6.17 4.10
N PRO A 616 12.85 -5.80 3.25
CA PRO A 616 12.03 -6.77 2.51
C PRO A 616 12.81 -7.89 1.80
N PHE A 617 13.90 -7.56 1.09
CA PHE A 617 14.74 -8.58 0.43
C PHE A 617 15.43 -9.50 1.46
N ALA A 618 15.97 -8.95 2.55
CA ALA A 618 16.58 -9.72 3.62
C ALA A 618 15.59 -10.69 4.29
N LEU A 619 14.32 -10.30 4.45
CA LEU A 619 13.27 -11.17 4.97
C LEU A 619 12.91 -12.31 4.01
N VAL A 620 12.88 -12.06 2.70
CA VAL A 620 12.69 -13.12 1.69
C VAL A 620 13.85 -14.11 1.76
N ILE A 621 15.10 -13.62 1.77
CA ILE A 621 16.31 -14.46 1.87
C ILE A 621 16.30 -15.29 3.16
N PHE A 622 15.96 -14.68 4.32
CA PHE A 622 15.86 -15.38 5.59
C PHE A 622 14.80 -16.49 5.56
N LYS A 623 13.61 -16.21 5.00
CA LYS A 623 12.50 -17.18 4.87
C LYS A 623 12.84 -18.33 3.91
N CYS A 624 13.72 -18.10 2.92
CA CYS A 624 14.28 -19.14 2.05
C CYS A 624 15.38 -19.98 2.73
N ILE A 625 16.23 -19.40 3.58
CA ILE A 625 17.36 -20.11 4.22
C ILE A 625 16.91 -20.89 5.47
N PHE A 626 16.04 -20.32 6.31
CA PHE A 626 15.71 -20.86 7.64
C PHE A 626 14.29 -21.46 7.75
N GLY A 627 13.57 -21.55 6.63
CA GLY A 627 12.24 -22.14 6.54
C GLY A 627 11.10 -21.29 7.14
N LYS A 628 9.85 -21.74 6.93
CA LYS A 628 8.65 -20.98 7.28
C LYS A 628 8.43 -20.82 8.81
N HIS A 629 8.94 -21.75 9.62
CA HIS A 629 8.54 -21.90 11.02
C HIS A 629 9.42 -21.16 12.06
N ARG A 630 10.61 -20.66 11.68
CA ARG A 630 11.54 -20.00 12.63
C ARG A 630 11.33 -18.49 12.82
N LEU A 631 10.58 -17.81 11.96
CA LEU A 631 10.43 -16.35 12.01
C LEU A 631 9.24 -15.91 12.88
N ASN A 632 9.52 -15.39 14.08
CA ASN A 632 8.49 -14.82 14.96
C ASN A 632 8.05 -13.42 14.45
N LEU A 633 7.07 -13.42 13.53
CA LEU A 633 6.45 -12.23 12.94
C LEU A 633 5.95 -11.20 13.97
N ILE A 634 5.47 -11.65 15.14
CA ILE A 634 4.99 -10.77 16.21
C ILE A 634 6.15 -9.96 16.81
N LEU A 635 7.25 -10.64 17.15
CA LEU A 635 8.44 -9.99 17.71
C LEU A 635 9.05 -9.00 16.70
N LEU A 636 9.12 -9.40 15.43
CA LEU A 636 9.63 -8.56 14.35
C LEU A 636 8.82 -7.26 14.17
N ASN A 637 7.48 -7.34 14.18
CA ASN A 637 6.62 -6.16 14.10
C ASN A 637 6.84 -5.17 15.27
N TYR A 638 7.07 -5.66 16.49
CA TYR A 638 7.40 -4.77 17.62
C TYR A 638 8.76 -4.10 17.46
N ILE A 639 9.80 -4.85 17.04
CA ILE A 639 11.15 -4.30 16.81
C ILE A 639 11.10 -3.18 15.76
N VAL A 640 10.38 -3.39 14.67
CA VAL A 640 10.18 -2.40 13.59
C VAL A 640 9.51 -1.12 14.12
N ILE A 641 8.41 -1.22 14.89
CA ILE A 641 7.72 -0.03 15.41
C ILE A 641 8.60 0.71 16.45
N ILE A 642 9.37 0.00 17.27
CA ILE A 642 10.31 0.60 18.24
C ILE A 642 11.42 1.39 17.53
N ILE A 643 12.01 0.84 16.46
CA ILE A 643 13.02 1.54 15.63
C ILE A 643 12.43 2.82 15.04
N GLY A 644 11.17 2.77 14.55
CA GLY A 644 10.46 3.94 14.03
C GLY A 644 10.25 5.02 15.11
N MET A 645 9.74 4.63 16.28
CA MET A 645 9.51 5.54 17.41
C MET A 645 10.80 6.24 17.86
N MET A 646 11.90 5.49 18.02
CA MET A 646 13.19 6.06 18.41
C MET A 646 13.75 6.99 17.32
N SER A 647 13.59 6.64 16.05
CA SER A 647 14.02 7.48 14.93
C SER A 647 13.24 8.79 14.86
N CYS A 648 11.93 8.78 15.10
CA CYS A 648 11.12 10.00 15.21
C CYS A 648 11.54 10.87 16.40
N ILE A 649 11.75 10.30 17.60
CA ILE A 649 12.22 11.06 18.78
C ILE A 649 13.57 11.73 18.49
N LEU A 650 14.53 11.00 17.93
CA LEU A 650 15.84 11.56 17.60
C LEU A 650 15.73 12.66 16.52
N LEU A 651 14.82 12.52 15.57
CA LEU A 651 14.53 13.58 14.58
C LEU A 651 13.97 14.86 15.20
N VAL A 652 13.23 14.81 16.32
CA VAL A 652 12.74 16.04 17.00
C VAL A 652 13.89 16.97 17.38
N PHE A 653 15.02 16.40 17.84
CA PHE A 653 16.18 17.15 18.34
C PHE A 653 17.31 17.33 17.31
N PHE A 654 17.54 16.33 16.45
CA PHE A 654 18.77 16.26 15.63
C PHE A 654 18.57 16.55 14.13
N TRP A 655 17.35 16.87 13.66
CA TRP A 655 17.09 17.11 12.22
C TRP A 655 17.90 18.27 11.62
N SER A 656 18.16 19.31 12.42
CA SER A 656 18.87 20.53 12.01
C SER A 656 20.39 20.44 12.14
N ASN A 657 20.91 19.41 12.83
CA ASN A 657 22.34 19.28 13.08
C ASN A 657 23.10 18.90 11.81
N THR A 658 24.20 19.62 11.53
CA THR A 658 25.10 19.34 10.42
C THR A 658 26.50 19.01 10.91
N VAL A 659 27.20 18.15 10.16
CA VAL A 659 28.58 17.72 10.41
C VAL A 659 29.41 18.05 9.18
N TYR A 660 30.62 18.57 9.37
CA TYR A 660 31.52 18.95 8.28
C TYR A 660 32.22 17.71 7.71
N ILE A 661 31.82 17.28 6.51
CA ILE A 661 32.32 16.06 5.84
C ILE A 661 32.65 16.38 4.38
N LEU A 662 33.82 15.92 3.91
CA LEU A 662 34.32 16.17 2.55
C LEU A 662 34.30 17.67 2.16
N ARG A 663 34.65 18.53 3.12
CA ARG A 663 34.67 20.00 3.03
C ARG A 663 33.31 20.71 2.92
N GLU A 664 32.19 20.01 3.12
CA GLU A 664 30.84 20.59 3.13
C GLU A 664 30.08 20.24 4.43
N ASN A 665 29.19 21.12 4.89
CA ASN A 665 28.26 20.78 5.98
C ASN A 665 27.18 19.83 5.47
N ARG A 666 27.00 18.69 6.13
CA ARG A 666 26.03 17.64 5.76
C ARG A 666 25.12 17.30 6.94
N SER A 667 23.81 17.19 6.71
CA SER A 667 22.81 16.81 7.72
C SER A 667 22.83 15.29 7.98
N VAL A 668 23.94 14.77 8.49
CA VAL A 668 24.18 13.32 8.66
C VAL A 668 23.09 12.67 9.52
N SER A 669 22.71 13.30 10.63
CA SER A 669 21.65 12.82 11.52
C SER A 669 20.31 12.68 10.80
N LEU A 670 19.94 13.65 9.95
CA LEU A 670 18.73 13.59 9.15
C LEU A 670 18.75 12.37 8.21
N PHE A 671 19.82 12.18 7.43
CA PHE A 671 19.91 11.05 6.49
C PHE A 671 19.87 9.68 7.19
N ILE A 672 20.60 9.50 8.29
CA ILE A 672 20.63 8.22 9.02
C ILE A 672 19.26 7.90 9.64
N LEU A 673 18.59 8.89 10.22
CA LEU A 673 17.28 8.67 10.86
C LEU A 673 16.15 8.51 9.82
N SER A 674 16.24 9.19 8.66
CA SER A 674 15.36 8.95 7.51
C SER A 674 15.56 7.56 6.89
N PHE A 675 16.79 7.01 6.89
CA PHE A 675 17.03 5.62 6.47
C PHE A 675 16.32 4.62 7.38
N PHE A 676 16.41 4.79 8.70
CA PHE A 676 15.68 3.92 9.62
C PHE A 676 14.15 4.07 9.48
N LEU A 677 13.65 5.28 9.18
CA LEU A 677 12.23 5.49 8.89
C LEU A 677 11.76 4.76 7.61
N SER A 678 12.53 4.80 6.51
CA SER A 678 12.16 4.09 5.29
C SER A 678 12.29 2.57 5.43
N LEU A 679 13.30 2.08 6.15
CA LEU A 679 13.42 0.68 6.51
C LEU A 679 12.17 0.19 7.28
N VAL A 680 11.70 0.98 8.25
CA VAL A 680 10.50 0.67 9.04
C VAL A 680 9.25 0.61 8.17
N ASP A 681 9.03 1.60 7.31
CA ASP A 681 7.88 1.66 6.40
C ASP A 681 7.88 0.46 5.42
N CYS A 682 8.97 0.28 4.66
CA CYS A 682 9.14 -0.81 3.69
C CYS A 682 8.95 -2.19 4.32
N THR A 683 9.49 -2.41 5.53
CA THR A 683 9.41 -3.70 6.24
C THR A 683 8.00 -3.96 6.76
N SER A 684 7.38 -2.97 7.42
CA SER A 684 6.11 -3.13 8.12
C SER A 684 4.98 -3.61 7.18
N MET A 685 4.94 -3.12 5.94
CA MET A 685 3.95 -3.52 4.94
C MET A 685 4.05 -5.00 4.56
N VAL A 686 5.24 -5.61 4.61
CA VAL A 686 5.41 -7.05 4.34
C VAL A 686 5.05 -7.87 5.57
N THR A 687 5.54 -7.47 6.75
CA THR A 687 5.40 -8.25 7.99
C THR A 687 4.01 -8.17 8.61
N LEU A 688 3.29 -7.05 8.45
CA LEU A 688 1.88 -6.93 8.82
C LEU A 688 0.97 -7.65 7.82
N SER A 689 1.27 -7.59 6.52
CA SER A 689 0.50 -8.33 5.49
C SER A 689 0.54 -9.84 5.71
N ASP A 690 1.72 -10.41 6.02
CA ASP A 690 1.90 -11.83 6.36
C ASP A 690 1.20 -12.16 7.70
N TYR A 691 1.39 -11.34 8.75
CA TYR A 691 0.75 -11.53 10.06
C TYR A 691 -0.79 -11.52 9.99
N MET A 692 -1.39 -10.68 9.14
CA MET A 692 -2.83 -10.60 8.99
C MET A 692 -3.44 -11.81 8.24
N THR A 693 -2.64 -12.77 7.73
CA THR A 693 -3.18 -14.05 7.22
C THR A 693 -3.90 -14.85 8.31
N HIS A 694 -3.43 -14.79 9.56
CA HIS A 694 -3.93 -15.56 10.70
C HIS A 694 -5.24 -15.03 11.32
N PHE A 695 -5.84 -13.97 10.76
CA PHE A 695 -7.11 -13.38 11.21
C PHE A 695 -8.20 -13.54 10.14
N GLN A 696 -9.47 -13.37 10.48
CA GLN A 696 -10.58 -13.62 9.54
C GLN A 696 -10.54 -12.78 8.23
N THR A 697 -11.29 -13.27 7.24
CA THR A 697 -11.81 -12.58 6.04
C THR A 697 -11.85 -11.04 6.15
N LYS A 698 -12.64 -10.57 7.12
CA LYS A 698 -13.03 -9.17 7.32
C LYS A 698 -11.90 -8.20 7.70
N PHE A 699 -10.74 -8.67 8.17
CA PHE A 699 -9.71 -7.80 8.74
C PHE A 699 -8.64 -7.29 7.74
N THR A 700 -8.52 -7.89 6.55
CA THR A 700 -7.57 -7.38 5.53
C THR A 700 -8.07 -6.12 4.83
N SER A 701 -9.39 -5.98 4.64
CA SER A 701 -9.96 -4.73 4.13
C SER A 701 -9.78 -3.56 5.11
N THR A 702 -9.81 -3.83 6.43
CA THR A 702 -9.44 -2.83 7.44
C THR A 702 -7.93 -2.56 7.52
N LEU A 703 -7.07 -3.52 7.18
CA LEU A 703 -5.63 -3.27 7.03
C LEU A 703 -5.37 -2.26 5.90
N PHE A 704 -5.98 -2.46 4.73
CA PHE A 704 -5.85 -1.52 3.60
C PHE A 704 -6.46 -0.14 3.87
N LEU A 705 -7.56 -0.09 4.62
CA LEU A 705 -8.11 1.17 5.12
C LEU A 705 -7.10 1.88 6.04
N GLY A 706 -6.43 1.15 6.93
CA GLY A 706 -5.35 1.66 7.79
C GLY A 706 -4.12 2.15 7.02
N GLU A 707 -3.64 1.38 6.04
CA GLU A 707 -2.56 1.76 5.11
C GLU A 707 -2.87 3.07 4.39
N SER A 708 -4.14 3.29 4.01
CA SER A 708 -4.54 4.50 3.29
C SER A 708 -4.70 5.70 4.24
N LEU A 709 -5.30 5.48 5.42
CA LEU A 709 -5.46 6.50 6.46
C LEU A 709 -4.11 7.00 7.03
N SER A 710 -3.09 6.13 7.09
CA SER A 710 -1.75 6.54 7.52
C SER A 710 -1.08 7.52 6.56
N MET A 711 -1.48 7.56 5.29
CA MET A 711 -1.04 8.57 4.32
C MET A 711 -1.80 9.89 4.46
N ILE A 712 -3.11 9.85 4.77
CA ILE A 712 -3.95 11.05 4.94
C ILE A 712 -3.46 11.93 6.10
N LEU A 713 -3.06 11.33 7.22
CA LEU A 713 -2.84 12.08 8.46
C LEU A 713 -1.57 12.98 8.42
N PRO A 714 -0.42 12.55 7.86
CA PRO A 714 0.70 13.43 7.53
C PRO A 714 0.35 14.49 6.48
N SER A 715 -0.54 14.21 5.52
CA SER A 715 -1.01 15.21 4.54
C SER A 715 -1.81 16.33 5.20
N PHE A 716 -2.71 16.00 6.16
CA PHE A 716 -3.35 17.02 7.01
C PHE A 716 -2.32 17.83 7.80
N LEU A 717 -1.28 17.19 8.33
CA LEU A 717 -0.25 17.86 9.10
C LEU A 717 0.59 18.82 8.23
N ALA A 718 0.85 18.47 6.98
CA ALA A 718 1.47 19.35 5.99
C ALA A 718 0.58 20.55 5.63
N ILE A 719 -0.75 20.35 5.43
CA ILE A 719 -1.71 21.45 5.25
C ILE A 719 -1.68 22.40 6.44
N ALA A 720 -1.72 21.86 7.66
CA ALA A 720 -1.71 22.63 8.89
C ALA A 720 -0.41 23.44 9.04
N GLN A 721 0.73 22.87 8.63
CA GLN A 721 2.03 23.53 8.62
C GLN A 721 2.12 24.65 7.57
N GLY A 722 1.39 24.54 6.45
CA GLY A 722 1.44 25.49 5.33
C GLY A 722 2.80 25.55 4.61
N ASN A 723 3.63 24.51 4.80
CA ASN A 723 4.98 24.45 4.26
C ASN A 723 4.95 24.32 2.72
N GLY A 724 5.90 24.97 2.03
CA GLY A 724 5.95 24.98 0.58
C GLY A 724 4.91 25.89 -0.09
N GLN A 725 4.27 26.84 0.62
CA GLN A 725 3.55 27.92 -0.05
C GLN A 725 4.54 28.95 -0.60
N LEU A 726 4.34 29.34 -1.85
CA LEU A 726 5.17 30.29 -2.59
C LEU A 726 4.34 31.52 -2.97
N GLU A 727 4.91 32.71 -2.78
CA GLU A 727 4.46 33.95 -3.42
C GLU A 727 5.52 34.46 -4.39
N CYS A 728 5.05 34.87 -5.58
CA CYS A 728 5.87 35.49 -6.61
C CYS A 728 5.69 37.00 -6.51
N ILE A 729 6.70 37.71 -6.02
CA ILE A 729 6.68 39.17 -5.95
C ILE A 729 7.44 39.73 -7.14
N SER A 730 6.79 40.58 -7.93
CA SER A 730 7.43 41.42 -8.94
C SER A 730 8.16 42.56 -8.25
N ILE A 731 9.48 42.53 -8.22
CA ILE A 731 10.31 43.62 -7.73
C ILE A 731 10.50 44.62 -8.88
N PHE A 732 10.27 45.90 -8.57
CA PHE A 732 10.60 47.02 -9.45
C PHE A 732 12.11 47.29 -9.39
N ASP A 733 12.78 47.24 -10.53
CA ASP A 733 14.09 47.85 -10.70
C ASP A 733 13.88 49.36 -10.90
N ASN A 734 14.11 50.15 -9.84
CA ASN A 734 13.76 51.58 -9.81
C ASN A 734 14.44 52.40 -10.93
N ASN A 735 15.56 51.92 -11.48
CA ASN A 735 16.29 52.61 -12.54
C ASN A 735 15.88 52.16 -13.96
N LYS A 736 14.95 51.19 -14.12
CA LYS A 736 14.52 50.66 -15.44
C LYS A 736 13.01 50.44 -15.51
N THR A 737 12.32 51.41 -16.11
CA THR A 737 10.84 51.52 -16.24
C THR A 737 10.13 50.43 -17.06
N SER A 738 10.81 49.32 -17.39
CA SER A 738 10.29 48.22 -18.22
C SER A 738 10.65 46.80 -17.76
N ASN A 739 11.62 46.63 -16.85
CA ASN A 739 12.15 45.30 -16.48
C ASN A 739 11.67 44.85 -15.09
N PHE A 740 10.59 44.08 -15.06
CA PHE A 740 10.11 43.42 -13.84
C PHE A 740 10.91 42.13 -13.58
N SER A 741 11.47 41.98 -12.37
CA SER A 741 12.03 40.69 -11.93
C SER A 741 11.09 40.02 -10.92
N THR A 742 10.66 38.80 -11.21
CA THR A 742 9.74 38.04 -10.35
C THR A 742 10.51 37.09 -9.44
N ILE A 743 10.59 37.43 -8.14
CA ILE A 743 11.32 36.61 -7.16
C ILE A 743 10.39 35.68 -6.38
N ALA A 744 10.87 34.46 -6.20
CA ALA A 744 10.22 33.36 -5.50
C ALA A 744 10.42 33.44 -3.98
N ILE A 745 9.41 33.94 -3.24
CA ILE A 745 9.44 34.01 -1.77
C ILE A 745 8.64 32.84 -1.18
N TYR A 746 9.34 31.94 -0.49
CA TYR A 746 8.74 30.84 0.24
C TYR A 746 8.21 31.33 1.61
N LYS A 747 6.94 31.03 1.91
CA LYS A 747 6.35 31.36 3.22
C LYS A 747 6.95 30.48 4.32
N THR A 748 7.15 31.08 5.48
CA THR A 748 7.60 30.36 6.68
C THR A 748 6.54 29.36 7.15
N ALA A 749 7.00 28.16 7.53
CA ALA A 749 6.16 27.12 8.09
C ALA A 749 5.51 27.60 9.41
N ARG A 750 4.20 27.38 9.57
CA ARG A 750 3.41 27.81 10.75
C ARG A 750 3.85 27.15 12.05
N PHE A 751 4.52 25.99 11.98
CA PHE A 751 5.16 25.33 13.11
C PHE A 751 6.41 24.56 12.67
N SER A 752 7.30 24.26 13.61
CA SER A 752 8.62 23.68 13.34
C SER A 752 8.59 22.21 12.91
N VAL A 753 9.63 21.77 12.21
CA VAL A 753 9.84 20.37 11.81
C VAL A 753 9.91 19.42 13.03
N SER A 754 10.41 19.92 14.16
CA SER A 754 10.40 19.18 15.44
C SER A 754 8.99 18.82 15.91
N ILE A 755 8.00 19.72 15.73
CA ILE A 755 6.59 19.45 16.08
C ILE A 755 5.99 18.41 15.10
N TYR A 756 6.32 18.51 13.82
CA TYR A 756 5.89 17.54 12.80
C TYR A 756 6.32 16.10 13.14
N PHE A 757 7.60 15.88 13.48
CA PHE A 757 8.08 14.54 13.89
C PHE A 757 7.54 14.08 15.24
N LEU A 758 7.30 15.00 16.18
CA LEU A 758 6.66 14.69 17.47
C LEU A 758 5.22 14.19 17.29
N CYS A 759 4.45 14.78 16.36
CA CYS A 759 3.13 14.25 16.00
C CYS A 759 3.21 12.83 15.40
N ILE A 760 4.15 12.57 14.47
CA ILE A 760 4.34 11.23 13.89
C ILE A 760 4.75 10.20 14.95
N PHE A 761 5.59 10.57 15.91
CA PHE A 761 5.93 9.71 17.06
C PHE A 761 4.68 9.28 17.83
N PHE A 762 3.73 10.19 18.12
CA PHE A 762 2.49 9.82 18.80
C PHE A 762 1.60 8.88 17.97
N LEU A 763 1.61 8.99 16.64
CA LEU A 763 0.89 8.05 15.77
C LEU A 763 1.52 6.63 15.81
N LEU A 764 2.85 6.54 15.82
CA LEU A 764 3.56 5.27 16.00
C LEU A 764 3.31 4.67 17.41
N LEU A 765 3.22 5.51 18.45
CA LEU A 765 2.87 5.07 19.80
C LEU A 765 1.44 4.52 19.88
N ILE A 766 0.46 5.17 19.22
CA ILE A 766 -0.92 4.67 19.11
C ILE A 766 -0.96 3.32 18.37
N SER A 767 -0.17 3.17 17.30
CA SER A 767 -0.02 1.90 16.57
C SER A 767 0.57 0.79 17.46
N PHE A 768 1.64 1.10 18.21
CA PHE A 768 2.26 0.18 19.17
C PHE A 768 1.28 -0.30 20.24
N ILE A 769 0.53 0.62 20.87
CA ILE A 769 -0.49 0.31 21.88
C ILE A 769 -1.62 -0.54 21.26
N SER A 770 -2.03 -0.24 20.03
CA SER A 770 -3.07 -1.00 19.31
C SER A 770 -2.61 -2.44 19.01
N LEU A 771 -1.35 -2.63 18.64
CA LEU A 771 -0.76 -3.97 18.41
C LEU A 771 -0.63 -4.77 19.71
N MET A 772 -0.31 -4.11 20.84
CA MET A 772 -0.35 -4.75 22.17
C MET A 772 -1.78 -5.16 22.56
N PHE A 773 -2.75 -4.27 22.38
CA PHE A 773 -4.15 -4.55 22.72
C PHE A 773 -4.71 -5.74 21.92
N LEU A 774 -4.41 -5.80 20.60
CA LEU A 774 -4.79 -6.92 19.73
C LEU A 774 -4.37 -8.28 20.31
N GLN A 775 -3.16 -8.37 20.87
CA GLN A 775 -2.59 -9.59 21.43
C GLN A 775 -3.14 -9.97 22.81
N TRP A 776 -3.75 -9.02 23.54
CA TRP A 776 -4.44 -9.30 24.81
C TRP A 776 -5.88 -9.79 24.61
N THR A 777 -6.50 -9.54 23.44
CA THR A 777 -7.85 -10.06 23.13
C THR A 777 -7.91 -11.59 23.20
N LYS A 778 -9.06 -12.14 23.64
CA LYS A 778 -9.30 -13.60 23.61
C LYS A 778 -9.17 -14.19 22.19
N VAL A 779 -9.57 -13.43 21.17
CA VAL A 779 -9.48 -13.83 19.75
C VAL A 779 -8.03 -14.18 19.36
N SER A 780 -7.05 -13.35 19.74
CA SER A 780 -5.63 -13.63 19.47
C SER A 780 -5.09 -14.85 20.24
N LYS A 781 -5.71 -15.26 21.35
CA LYS A 781 -5.30 -16.42 22.14
C LYS A 781 -5.81 -17.72 21.53
N ASN A 782 -7.09 -17.78 21.16
CA ASN A 782 -7.67 -18.96 20.53
C ASN A 782 -6.99 -19.29 19.19
N CYS A 783 -6.79 -18.30 18.30
CA CYS A 783 -6.06 -18.51 17.04
C CYS A 783 -4.59 -18.94 17.21
N ARG A 784 -3.98 -18.72 18.40
CA ARG A 784 -2.58 -19.06 18.67
C ARG A 784 -2.40 -20.52 19.10
N GLN A 785 -3.43 -21.18 19.64
CA GLN A 785 -3.36 -22.60 20.00
C GLN A 785 -3.34 -23.52 18.77
N VAL A 786 -3.97 -23.10 17.66
CA VAL A 786 -3.88 -23.82 16.38
C VAL A 786 -2.43 -23.84 15.87
N LEU A 787 -1.76 -22.67 15.89
CA LEU A 787 -0.36 -22.50 15.48
C LEU A 787 0.64 -23.33 16.28
N THR A 788 0.38 -23.63 17.56
CA THR A 788 1.26 -24.50 18.36
C THR A 788 1.08 -25.98 18.05
N ASN A 789 -0.11 -26.41 17.63
CA ASN A 789 -0.41 -27.81 17.37
C ASN A 789 0.11 -28.27 16.00
N GLU A 790 0.12 -27.38 14.99
CA GLU A 790 0.80 -27.65 13.71
C GLU A 790 2.30 -27.89 13.91
N SER A 791 2.96 -27.10 14.79
CA SER A 791 4.40 -27.22 15.07
C SER A 791 4.80 -28.48 15.84
N SER A 792 3.85 -29.30 16.30
CA SER A 792 4.10 -30.61 16.91
C SER A 792 3.86 -31.79 15.97
N LEU A 793 3.46 -31.54 14.70
CA LEU A 793 3.18 -32.58 13.71
C LEU A 793 4.20 -32.63 12.56
N SER A 794 5.19 -31.74 12.56
CA SER A 794 6.17 -31.57 11.47
C SER A 794 7.45 -32.42 11.56
N ASP A 795 7.55 -33.31 12.55
CA ASP A 795 8.72 -34.16 12.78
C ASP A 795 8.61 -35.56 12.13
N VAL A 796 7.68 -35.74 11.19
CA VAL A 796 7.56 -36.97 10.37
C VAL A 796 8.25 -36.73 9.01
N ASN A 797 9.15 -37.63 8.62
CA ASN A 797 10.12 -37.41 7.54
C ASN A 797 9.50 -37.15 6.15
N GLU A 798 10.05 -36.16 5.43
CA GLU A 798 9.69 -35.84 4.03
C GLU A 798 10.05 -36.92 2.99
N LEU A 799 10.63 -38.07 3.41
CA LEU A 799 11.06 -39.12 2.48
C LEU A 799 9.91 -40.08 2.10
N ASP A 800 9.08 -40.47 3.07
CA ASP A 800 8.00 -41.45 2.87
C ASP A 800 6.83 -40.88 2.04
N THR A 801 6.62 -39.56 2.12
CA THR A 801 5.58 -38.85 1.34
C THR A 801 5.88 -38.79 -0.16
N ILE A 802 7.16 -38.77 -0.56
CA ILE A 802 7.53 -38.73 -1.99
C ILE A 802 7.22 -40.08 -2.67
N GLN A 803 7.47 -41.20 -1.99
CA GLN A 803 7.30 -42.53 -2.59
C GLN A 803 5.81 -42.93 -2.74
N ALA A 804 4.92 -42.40 -1.91
CA ALA A 804 3.47 -42.57 -2.05
C ALA A 804 2.85 -41.81 -3.24
N ILE A 805 3.49 -40.74 -3.70
CA ILE A 805 2.94 -39.85 -4.74
C ILE A 805 3.02 -40.49 -6.13
N GLU A 806 4.10 -41.22 -6.47
CA GLU A 806 4.26 -41.79 -7.81
C GLU A 806 3.23 -42.89 -8.13
N THR A 807 2.75 -43.63 -7.13
CA THR A 807 1.75 -44.71 -7.29
C THR A 807 0.31 -44.25 -7.49
N SER A 808 0.01 -42.94 -7.37
CA SER A 808 -1.38 -42.41 -7.40
C SER A 808 -1.79 -41.72 -8.71
N ASN A 809 -0.91 -41.65 -9.71
CA ASN A 809 -1.18 -40.96 -11.00
C ASN A 809 -2.06 -41.77 -11.97
N ASN A 810 -3.27 -42.18 -11.56
CA ASN A 810 -4.32 -42.69 -12.48
C ASN A 810 -5.75 -42.68 -11.90
N SER A 811 -6.21 -41.56 -11.34
CA SER A 811 -7.64 -41.29 -11.12
C SER A 811 -7.97 -39.79 -11.25
N GLU A 812 -9.26 -39.45 -11.34
CA GLU A 812 -9.72 -38.18 -11.90
C GLU A 812 -9.62 -36.98 -10.93
N LYS A 813 -9.25 -35.82 -11.47
CA LYS A 813 -9.14 -34.57 -10.71
C LYS A 813 -10.51 -34.01 -10.29
N SER A 814 -10.75 -33.94 -9.00
CA SER A 814 -11.79 -33.10 -8.42
C SER A 814 -11.55 -31.63 -8.76
N ASN A 815 -12.61 -30.90 -9.16
CA ASN A 815 -12.52 -29.48 -9.52
C ASN A 815 -12.66 -28.58 -8.29
N GLU A 816 -11.70 -28.68 -7.37
CA GLU A 816 -11.41 -27.56 -6.48
C GLU A 816 -10.94 -26.37 -7.35
N TYR A 817 -11.39 -25.15 -7.05
CA TYR A 817 -11.09 -23.95 -7.86
C TYR A 817 -9.67 -23.40 -7.58
N ILE A 818 -8.67 -24.26 -7.69
CA ILE A 818 -7.25 -23.94 -7.59
C ILE A 818 -6.94 -22.79 -8.55
N LEU A 819 -6.41 -21.69 -7.99
CA LEU A 819 -5.98 -20.53 -8.75
C LEU A 819 -4.77 -20.93 -9.61
N THR A 820 -5.05 -21.32 -10.86
CA THR A 820 -4.03 -21.72 -11.86
C THR A 820 -2.77 -20.87 -11.76
N THR A 821 -1.60 -21.51 -11.78
CA THR A 821 -0.29 -20.88 -11.50
C THR A 821 -0.04 -19.62 -12.34
N ALA A 822 -0.48 -19.63 -13.61
CA ALA A 822 -0.41 -18.46 -14.49
C ALA A 822 -1.33 -17.29 -14.06
N SER A 823 -2.51 -17.57 -13.47
CA SER A 823 -3.37 -16.54 -12.88
C SER A 823 -2.77 -15.97 -11.59
N TYR A 824 -2.13 -16.80 -10.76
CA TYR A 824 -1.48 -16.37 -9.52
C TYR A 824 -0.34 -15.38 -9.78
N TYR A 825 0.63 -15.76 -10.62
CA TYR A 825 1.74 -14.87 -10.97
C TYR A 825 1.29 -13.61 -11.71
N LEU A 826 0.20 -13.66 -12.48
CA LEU A 826 -0.32 -12.47 -13.15
C LEU A 826 -1.01 -11.49 -12.19
N LEU A 827 -1.73 -11.98 -11.17
CA LEU A 827 -2.27 -11.12 -10.11
C LEU A 827 -1.13 -10.39 -9.36
N LEU A 828 -0.03 -11.10 -9.08
CA LEU A 828 1.17 -10.50 -8.50
C LEU A 828 1.80 -9.45 -9.43
N LEU A 829 1.94 -9.74 -10.73
CA LEU A 829 2.45 -8.80 -11.73
C LEU A 829 1.56 -7.55 -11.88
N GLY A 830 0.24 -7.71 -11.75
CA GLY A 830 -0.72 -6.60 -11.72
C GLY A 830 -0.54 -5.69 -10.49
N CYS A 831 -0.28 -6.27 -9.32
CA CYS A 831 0.04 -5.50 -8.11
C CYS A 831 1.38 -4.77 -8.23
N LEU A 832 2.42 -5.45 -8.77
CA LEU A 832 3.74 -4.85 -9.04
C LEU A 832 3.61 -3.62 -9.94
N TYR A 833 2.91 -3.77 -11.07
CA TYR A 833 2.64 -2.67 -12.01
C TYR A 833 1.88 -1.51 -11.34
N ALA A 834 0.84 -1.82 -10.56
CA ALA A 834 0.04 -0.81 -9.87
C ALA A 834 0.88 0.02 -8.89
N THR A 835 1.75 -0.61 -8.11
CA THR A 835 2.65 0.11 -7.18
C THR A 835 3.81 0.82 -7.85
N LEU A 836 4.33 0.26 -8.95
CA LEU A 836 5.36 0.89 -9.79
C LEU A 836 4.88 2.23 -10.35
N VAL A 837 3.62 2.31 -10.79
CA VAL A 837 3.02 3.57 -11.26
C VAL A 837 2.69 4.51 -10.09
N ILE A 838 1.98 4.04 -9.06
CA ILE A 838 1.45 4.90 -7.98
C ILE A 838 2.54 5.46 -7.06
N PHE A 839 3.43 4.60 -6.55
CA PHE A 839 4.41 4.97 -5.52
C PHE A 839 5.80 5.25 -6.08
N GLY A 840 6.15 4.65 -7.23
CA GLY A 840 7.39 4.92 -7.96
C GLY A 840 7.26 6.13 -8.90
N LEU A 841 6.71 5.89 -10.09
CA LEU A 841 6.75 6.84 -11.20
C LEU A 841 5.98 8.13 -10.91
N LEU A 842 4.68 8.08 -10.58
CA LEU A 842 3.87 9.29 -10.39
C LEU A 842 4.46 10.22 -9.33
N LEU A 843 4.82 9.72 -8.15
CA LEU A 843 5.38 10.53 -7.06
C LEU A 843 6.59 11.35 -7.52
N SER A 844 7.56 10.70 -8.16
CA SER A 844 8.79 11.33 -8.67
C SER A 844 8.60 12.31 -9.84
N VAL A 845 7.48 12.19 -10.56
CA VAL A 845 7.18 12.92 -11.80
C VAL A 845 6.20 14.09 -11.57
N SER A 846 5.61 14.17 -10.36
CA SER A 846 4.60 15.15 -9.97
C SER A 846 4.96 16.62 -10.21
N THR A 847 6.23 17.00 -10.08
CA THR A 847 6.72 18.36 -10.38
C THR A 847 6.52 18.70 -11.86
N TYR A 848 7.00 17.86 -12.77
CA TYR A 848 6.92 18.09 -14.23
C TYR A 848 5.49 18.07 -14.78
N VAL A 849 4.55 17.36 -14.14
CA VAL A 849 3.14 17.33 -14.56
C VAL A 849 2.36 18.53 -14.03
N LEU A 850 2.43 18.79 -12.72
CA LEU A 850 1.49 19.71 -12.06
C LEU A 850 2.03 21.14 -11.95
N MET A 851 3.34 21.32 -11.76
CA MET A 851 3.94 22.63 -11.51
C MET A 851 3.84 23.61 -12.70
N PRO A 852 3.88 23.16 -13.98
CA PRO A 852 3.58 24.03 -15.12
C PRO A 852 2.23 24.76 -15.07
N TYR A 853 1.21 24.12 -14.47
CA TYR A 853 -0.15 24.63 -14.30
C TYR A 853 -0.33 25.49 -13.02
N GLY A 854 0.75 25.73 -12.28
CA GLY A 854 0.81 26.61 -11.11
C GLY A 854 1.11 25.87 -9.81
N HIS A 855 1.84 26.54 -8.90
CA HIS A 855 2.29 25.96 -7.64
C HIS A 855 1.14 25.46 -6.74
N GLN A 856 -0.04 26.10 -6.81
CA GLN A 856 -1.23 25.66 -6.09
C GLN A 856 -1.75 24.31 -6.60
N ILE A 857 -1.60 24.00 -7.90
CA ILE A 857 -2.05 22.73 -8.50
C ILE A 857 -1.10 21.60 -8.12
N PHE A 858 0.21 21.85 -8.11
CA PHE A 858 1.21 20.90 -7.58
C PHE A 858 0.95 20.58 -6.09
N TYR A 859 0.74 21.60 -5.26
CA TYR A 859 0.43 21.45 -3.84
C TYR A 859 -0.89 20.69 -3.62
N LEU A 860 -1.95 21.04 -4.35
CA LEU A 860 -3.25 20.38 -4.22
C LEU A 860 -3.24 18.94 -4.73
N GLY A 861 -2.57 18.66 -5.85
CA GLY A 861 -2.48 17.31 -6.43
C GLY A 861 -1.70 16.34 -5.56
N THR A 862 -0.54 16.76 -5.03
CA THR A 862 0.27 15.93 -4.11
C THR A 862 -0.49 15.60 -2.82
N ILE A 863 -1.29 16.53 -2.30
CA ILE A 863 -2.09 16.35 -1.08
C ILE A 863 -3.36 15.51 -1.31
N LEU A 864 -4.05 15.65 -2.46
CA LEU A 864 -5.28 14.89 -2.75
C LEU A 864 -5.03 13.45 -3.21
N SER A 865 -3.83 13.10 -3.71
CA SER A 865 -3.51 11.74 -4.13
C SER A 865 -3.70 10.66 -3.03
N PRO A 866 -3.18 10.84 -1.79
CA PRO A 866 -3.50 9.98 -0.63
C PRO A 866 -4.99 9.82 -0.32
N TRP A 867 -5.81 10.85 -0.58
CA TRP A 867 -7.25 10.78 -0.34
C TRP A 867 -7.94 9.84 -1.31
N MET A 868 -7.54 9.86 -2.59
CA MET A 868 -8.13 8.99 -3.62
C MET A 868 -7.85 7.50 -3.35
N LEU A 869 -6.62 7.17 -2.90
CA LEU A 869 -6.27 5.84 -2.41
C LEU A 869 -7.17 5.40 -1.24
N SER A 870 -7.45 6.30 -0.29
CA SER A 870 -8.30 6.01 0.87
C SER A 870 -9.78 5.83 0.53
N ILE A 871 -10.31 6.65 -0.39
CA ILE A 871 -11.68 6.54 -0.91
C ILE A 871 -11.86 5.19 -1.61
N VAL A 872 -10.88 4.80 -2.45
CA VAL A 872 -10.82 3.47 -3.08
C VAL A 872 -10.86 2.34 -2.05
N SER A 873 -10.01 2.40 -1.02
CA SER A 873 -9.96 1.40 0.05
C SER A 873 -11.30 1.24 0.76
N PHE A 874 -11.97 2.34 1.11
CA PHE A 874 -13.27 2.33 1.75
C PHE A 874 -14.38 1.70 0.89
N PHE A 875 -14.45 2.03 -0.40
CA PHE A 875 -15.46 1.45 -1.30
C PHE A 875 -15.19 -0.03 -1.65
N GLY A 876 -13.92 -0.44 -1.75
CA GLY A 876 -13.56 -1.84 -1.97
C GLY A 876 -14.00 -2.79 -0.85
N VAL A 877 -14.10 -2.31 0.40
CA VAL A 877 -14.66 -3.08 1.52
C VAL A 877 -16.11 -3.50 1.26
N LYS A 878 -16.90 -2.64 0.62
CA LYS A 878 -18.34 -2.85 0.40
C LYS A 878 -18.68 -3.63 -0.87
N LYS A 879 -17.76 -3.73 -1.83
CA LYS A 879 -17.94 -4.48 -3.09
C LYS A 879 -16.63 -5.22 -3.47
N PRO A 880 -16.33 -6.36 -2.80
CA PRO A 880 -15.05 -7.05 -2.96
C PRO A 880 -14.92 -7.92 -4.22
N LEU A 881 -16.03 -8.24 -4.88
CA LEU A 881 -16.09 -9.21 -5.99
C LEU A 881 -16.55 -8.52 -7.28
N VAL A 882 -15.59 -8.20 -8.15
CA VAL A 882 -15.89 -7.75 -9.52
C VAL A 882 -15.11 -8.62 -10.51
N GLY A 883 -15.80 -9.11 -11.55
CA GLY A 883 -15.24 -10.12 -12.46
C GLY A 883 -13.95 -9.67 -13.14
N LYS A 884 -13.01 -10.60 -13.33
CA LYS A 884 -11.62 -10.38 -13.81
C LYS A 884 -11.47 -9.44 -15.03
N ARG A 885 -12.49 -9.35 -15.90
CA ARG A 885 -12.53 -8.42 -17.05
C ARG A 885 -12.64 -6.94 -16.63
N TYR A 886 -13.41 -6.62 -15.59
CA TYR A 886 -13.59 -5.25 -15.11
C TYR A 886 -12.27 -4.71 -14.52
N LEU A 887 -11.59 -5.52 -13.70
CA LEU A 887 -10.28 -5.17 -13.14
C LEU A 887 -9.26 -4.85 -14.24
N LEU A 888 -9.27 -5.63 -15.33
CA LEU A 888 -8.43 -5.38 -16.50
C LEU A 888 -8.80 -4.09 -17.24
N ILE A 889 -10.09 -3.80 -17.42
CA ILE A 889 -10.56 -2.56 -18.06
C ILE A 889 -10.16 -1.32 -17.24
N MET A 890 -10.32 -1.38 -15.91
CA MET A 890 -9.89 -0.31 -15.00
C MET A 890 -8.38 -0.09 -15.05
N LEU A 891 -7.58 -1.18 -15.03
CA LEU A 891 -6.13 -1.10 -15.11
C LEU A 891 -5.66 -0.54 -16.47
N LEU A 892 -6.29 -0.95 -17.58
CA LEU A 892 -6.04 -0.40 -18.92
C LEU A 892 -6.37 1.10 -18.98
N LEU A 893 -7.52 1.52 -18.45
CA LEU A 893 -7.94 2.93 -18.44
C LEU A 893 -6.99 3.79 -17.60
N GLY A 894 -6.57 3.31 -16.43
CA GLY A 894 -5.53 3.95 -15.61
C GLY A 894 -4.15 3.98 -16.28
N SER A 895 -3.81 2.96 -17.08
CA SER A 895 -2.59 2.96 -17.91
C SER A 895 -2.64 4.05 -18.99
N VAL A 896 -3.84 4.35 -19.53
CA VAL A 896 -4.04 5.42 -20.51
C VAL A 896 -3.94 6.81 -19.86
N THR A 897 -4.55 7.03 -18.69
CA THR A 897 -4.40 8.31 -17.97
C THR A 897 -2.95 8.54 -17.55
N PHE A 898 -2.27 7.52 -17.02
CA PHE A 898 -0.84 7.58 -16.70
C PHE A 898 0.03 7.86 -17.95
N SER A 899 -0.32 7.30 -19.11
CA SER A 899 0.40 7.58 -20.37
C SER A 899 0.22 9.04 -20.84
N PHE A 900 -0.91 9.67 -20.49
CA PHE A 900 -1.12 11.10 -20.69
C PHE A 900 -0.32 11.94 -19.68
N ASP A 901 -0.30 11.55 -18.40
CA ASP A 901 0.55 12.18 -17.37
C ASP A 901 2.03 12.21 -17.84
N VAL A 902 2.56 11.07 -18.30
CA VAL A 902 3.91 10.95 -18.88
C VAL A 902 4.11 11.85 -20.11
N PHE A 903 3.10 11.99 -20.99
CA PHE A 903 3.18 12.90 -22.15
C PHE A 903 3.31 14.38 -21.73
N LEU A 904 2.63 14.81 -20.65
CA LEU A 904 2.77 16.17 -20.12
C LEU A 904 4.20 16.45 -19.64
N CYS A 905 4.89 15.46 -19.08
CA CYS A 905 6.29 15.58 -18.61
C CYS A 905 7.25 15.95 -19.74
N PHE A 906 7.13 15.26 -20.88
CA PHE A 906 7.90 15.56 -22.10
C PHE A 906 7.53 16.89 -22.75
N LYS A 907 6.48 17.56 -22.27
CA LYS A 907 6.11 18.93 -22.64
C LYS A 907 6.37 19.98 -21.55
N SER A 908 6.80 19.59 -20.34
CA SER A 908 7.29 20.54 -19.33
C SER A 908 8.49 21.33 -19.90
N PRO A 909 8.54 22.67 -19.76
CA PRO A 909 7.69 23.52 -18.91
C PRO A 909 6.42 24.09 -19.58
N CYS A 910 6.16 23.80 -20.87
CA CYS A 910 5.00 24.28 -21.63
C CYS A 910 4.07 23.16 -22.14
N PRO A 911 3.34 22.45 -21.24
CA PRO A 911 2.32 21.48 -21.62
C PRO A 911 1.03 22.14 -22.15
N PRO A 912 0.19 21.41 -22.91
CA PRO A 912 -1.02 21.96 -23.51
C PRO A 912 -1.99 22.53 -22.47
N PHE A 913 -2.57 23.69 -22.76
CA PHE A 913 -3.44 24.45 -21.85
C PHE A 913 -2.77 24.92 -20.53
N ALA A 914 -1.44 24.94 -20.45
CA ALA A 914 -0.71 25.66 -19.42
C ALA A 914 -1.21 27.12 -19.30
N ASN A 915 -1.00 27.73 -18.14
CA ASN A 915 -1.45 29.09 -17.83
C ASN A 915 -3.00 29.29 -17.90
N THR A 916 -3.82 28.25 -18.11
CA THR A 916 -5.30 28.34 -18.14
C THR A 916 -5.98 27.58 -17.01
N ILE A 917 -7.03 28.17 -16.42
CA ILE A 917 -7.84 27.54 -15.36
C ILE A 917 -8.45 26.21 -15.83
N LYS A 918 -8.87 26.11 -17.10
CA LYS A 918 -9.41 24.88 -17.68
C LYS A 918 -8.37 23.76 -17.74
N GLY A 919 -7.13 24.08 -18.13
CA GLY A 919 -6.00 23.14 -18.11
C GLY A 919 -5.67 22.69 -16.69
N SER A 920 -5.57 23.62 -15.75
CA SER A 920 -5.30 23.34 -14.33
C SER A 920 -6.32 22.38 -13.70
N ILE A 921 -7.62 22.57 -13.97
CA ILE A 921 -8.68 21.65 -13.49
C ILE A 921 -8.59 20.29 -14.19
N LEU A 922 -8.38 20.27 -15.52
CA LEU A 922 -8.32 19.04 -16.30
C LEU A 922 -7.16 18.13 -15.87
N VAL A 923 -5.95 18.68 -15.71
CA VAL A 923 -4.78 17.89 -15.31
C VAL A 923 -4.91 17.40 -13.88
N LEU A 924 -5.43 18.20 -12.95
CA LEU A 924 -5.73 17.74 -11.59
C LEU A 924 -6.75 16.59 -11.59
N PHE A 925 -7.77 16.63 -12.45
CA PHE A 925 -8.75 15.57 -12.58
C PHE A 925 -8.16 14.27 -13.18
N ILE A 926 -7.33 14.38 -14.22
CA ILE A 926 -6.66 13.22 -14.85
C ILE A 926 -5.70 12.58 -13.84
N TRP A 927 -4.85 13.38 -13.20
CA TRP A 927 -3.92 12.94 -12.15
C TRP A 927 -4.62 12.13 -11.06
N LEU A 928 -5.68 12.69 -10.46
CA LEU A 928 -6.44 12.02 -9.40
C LEU A 928 -7.20 10.79 -9.91
N SER A 929 -7.65 10.79 -11.17
CA SER A 929 -8.26 9.61 -11.81
C SER A 929 -7.26 8.47 -11.96
N THR A 930 -5.99 8.73 -12.28
CA THR A 930 -4.93 7.71 -12.37
C THR A 930 -4.79 6.94 -11.04
N TYR A 931 -4.79 7.63 -9.89
CA TYR A 931 -4.76 7.00 -8.57
C TYR A 931 -5.99 6.11 -8.29
N ILE A 932 -7.20 6.54 -8.69
CA ILE A 932 -8.42 5.74 -8.51
C ILE A 932 -8.40 4.48 -9.40
N LEU A 933 -8.11 4.64 -10.69
CA LEU A 933 -8.21 3.60 -11.70
C LEU A 933 -7.18 2.49 -11.53
N ILE A 934 -5.99 2.80 -11.00
CA ILE A 934 -4.93 1.84 -10.71
C ILE A 934 -5.03 1.30 -9.27
N GLY A 935 -5.44 2.13 -8.31
CA GLY A 935 -5.58 1.76 -6.90
C GLY A 935 -6.66 0.71 -6.66
N TYR A 936 -7.83 0.82 -7.30
CA TYR A 936 -8.94 -0.12 -7.07
C TYR A 936 -8.61 -1.56 -7.53
N PRO A 937 -8.01 -1.78 -8.72
CA PRO A 937 -7.47 -3.09 -9.08
C PRO A 937 -6.47 -3.67 -8.07
N ARG A 938 -5.50 -2.89 -7.55
CA ARG A 938 -4.52 -3.37 -6.55
C ARG A 938 -5.21 -4.00 -5.35
N LEU A 939 -6.22 -3.32 -4.80
CA LEU A 939 -7.00 -3.76 -3.64
C LEU A 939 -7.78 -5.06 -3.90
N VAL A 940 -8.49 -5.15 -5.04
CA VAL A 940 -9.27 -6.35 -5.36
C VAL A 940 -8.36 -7.54 -5.70
N MET A 941 -7.22 -7.31 -6.36
CA MET A 941 -6.22 -8.36 -6.61
C MET A 941 -5.62 -8.92 -5.32
N ALA A 942 -5.37 -8.07 -4.30
CA ALA A 942 -4.93 -8.51 -2.99
C ALA A 942 -5.95 -9.42 -2.29
N ASN A 943 -7.23 -9.05 -2.30
CA ASN A 943 -8.31 -9.89 -1.75
C ASN A 943 -8.42 -11.25 -2.48
N TYR A 944 -8.28 -11.27 -3.81
CA TYR A 944 -8.24 -12.53 -4.58
C TYR A 944 -7.04 -13.41 -4.18
N LEU A 945 -5.84 -12.83 -4.06
CA LEU A 945 -4.62 -13.54 -3.65
C LEU A 945 -4.75 -14.13 -2.24
N ARG A 946 -5.41 -13.43 -1.30
CA ARG A 946 -5.65 -13.93 0.06
C ARG A 946 -6.57 -15.15 0.10
N ILE A 947 -7.66 -15.12 -0.67
CA ILE A 947 -8.69 -16.18 -0.65
C ILE A 947 -8.17 -17.48 -1.31
N HIS A 948 -7.28 -17.39 -2.29
CA HIS A 948 -6.87 -18.55 -3.12
C HIS A 948 -5.38 -18.92 -2.98
N SER A 949 -4.65 -18.40 -1.98
CA SER A 949 -3.26 -18.77 -1.74
C SER A 949 -2.83 -18.54 -0.28
N PRO A 950 -2.34 -19.57 0.44
CA PRO A 950 -1.95 -19.44 1.85
C PRO A 950 -0.72 -18.53 2.05
N ASN A 951 0.11 -18.34 1.02
CA ASN A 951 1.24 -17.41 1.02
C ASN A 951 0.93 -16.12 0.19
N GLY A 952 -0.32 -15.89 -0.22
CA GLY A 952 -0.71 -14.83 -1.16
C GLY A 952 -0.44 -13.41 -0.65
N MET A 953 -0.72 -13.14 0.63
CA MET A 953 -0.51 -11.82 1.25
C MET A 953 0.97 -11.48 1.45
N PHE A 954 1.82 -12.47 1.72
CA PHE A 954 3.28 -12.29 1.77
C PHE A 954 3.82 -11.85 0.40
N TRP A 955 3.51 -12.59 -0.66
CA TRP A 955 3.97 -12.27 -2.00
C TRP A 955 3.35 -10.99 -2.56
N PHE A 956 2.13 -10.64 -2.16
CA PHE A 956 1.56 -9.31 -2.41
C PHE A 956 2.38 -8.19 -1.74
N GLY A 957 2.78 -8.36 -0.49
CA GLY A 957 3.63 -7.41 0.23
C GLY A 957 4.99 -7.21 -0.45
N VAL A 958 5.66 -8.30 -0.82
CA VAL A 958 6.92 -8.28 -1.59
C VAL A 958 6.72 -7.61 -2.95
N SER A 959 5.65 -7.95 -3.68
CA SER A 959 5.31 -7.40 -4.99
C SER A 959 5.12 -5.87 -4.96
N ASN A 960 4.50 -5.33 -3.91
CA ASN A 960 4.34 -3.89 -3.74
C ASN A 960 5.69 -3.16 -3.61
N GLN A 961 6.60 -3.67 -2.77
CA GLN A 961 7.90 -3.03 -2.52
C GLN A 961 8.82 -3.12 -3.74
N VAL A 962 8.84 -4.29 -4.41
CA VAL A 962 9.58 -4.48 -5.67
C VAL A 962 9.06 -3.55 -6.77
N GLY A 963 7.74 -3.39 -6.88
CA GLY A 963 7.13 -2.46 -7.83
C GLY A 963 7.53 -1.00 -7.57
N ALA A 964 7.37 -0.52 -6.33
CA ALA A 964 7.75 0.83 -5.93
C ALA A 964 9.24 1.12 -6.18
N PHE A 965 10.13 0.20 -5.80
CA PHE A 965 11.58 0.31 -6.01
C PHE A 965 11.97 0.37 -7.49
N ILE A 966 11.39 -0.47 -8.35
CA ILE A 966 11.66 -0.44 -9.80
C ILE A 966 11.19 0.90 -10.40
N GLY A 967 10.03 1.39 -9.99
CA GLY A 967 9.49 2.68 -10.47
C GLY A 967 10.35 3.86 -10.05
N SER A 968 10.81 3.92 -8.80
CA SER A 968 11.64 5.03 -8.31
C SER A 968 13.04 5.05 -8.94
N VAL A 969 13.67 3.88 -9.16
CA VAL A 969 14.95 3.78 -9.88
C VAL A 969 14.79 4.18 -11.35
N ALA A 970 13.73 3.72 -12.03
CA ALA A 970 13.46 4.10 -13.41
C ALA A 970 13.26 5.62 -13.58
N ALA A 971 12.52 6.24 -12.67
CA ALA A 971 12.36 7.70 -12.67
C ALA A 971 13.66 8.46 -12.38
N TYR A 972 14.45 8.02 -11.40
CA TYR A 972 15.73 8.65 -11.07
C TYR A 972 16.67 8.69 -12.28
N LEU A 973 16.72 7.60 -13.07
CA LEU A 973 17.49 7.55 -14.31
C LEU A 973 16.96 8.54 -15.36
N LEU A 974 15.65 8.60 -15.58
CA LEU A 974 15.03 9.53 -16.54
C LEU A 974 15.25 11.01 -16.18
N VAL A 975 15.21 11.33 -14.87
CA VAL A 975 15.37 12.68 -14.32
C VAL A 975 16.84 13.10 -14.25
N GLU A 976 17.66 12.44 -13.42
CA GLU A 976 19.02 12.92 -13.10
C GLU A 976 20.07 12.44 -14.11
N THR A 977 19.88 11.27 -14.74
CA THR A 977 20.90 10.66 -15.62
C THR A 977 20.71 11.01 -17.10
N PHE A 978 19.45 11.06 -17.57
CA PHE A 978 19.14 11.40 -18.96
C PHE A 978 18.62 12.84 -19.15
N SER A 979 18.31 13.56 -18.06
CA SER A 979 17.87 14.97 -18.07
C SER A 979 16.74 15.29 -19.06
N GLN A 980 15.81 14.36 -19.27
CA GLN A 980 14.81 14.46 -20.35
C GLN A 980 13.64 15.41 -20.03
N PHE A 981 13.46 15.77 -18.76
CA PHE A 981 12.40 16.68 -18.32
C PHE A 981 13.00 18.01 -17.88
N LYS A 982 12.50 19.11 -18.45
CA LYS A 982 12.84 20.48 -18.00
C LYS A 982 11.83 20.91 -16.94
N GLU A 983 12.31 21.23 -15.75
CA GLU A 983 11.48 21.81 -14.68
C GLU A 983 11.14 23.27 -15.01
N LYS A 984 9.92 23.73 -14.67
CA LYS A 984 9.54 25.15 -14.78
C LYS A 984 10.04 25.86 -13.52
N LEU A 985 10.88 26.88 -13.66
CA LEU A 985 11.38 27.59 -12.48
C LEU A 985 10.25 28.31 -11.74
N PRO A 986 10.27 28.34 -10.39
CA PRO A 986 9.27 29.07 -9.63
C PRO A 986 9.30 30.56 -10.02
N CYS A 987 8.11 31.12 -10.28
CA CYS A 987 7.90 32.52 -10.70
C CYS A 987 8.42 32.90 -12.09
N GLU A 988 8.86 31.95 -12.92
CA GLU A 988 9.26 32.18 -14.31
C GLU A 988 8.02 32.36 -15.22
N SER A 989 7.85 33.56 -15.78
CA SER A 989 6.73 33.91 -16.65
C SER A 989 6.92 33.44 -18.10
N LEU A 990 7.16 32.14 -18.29
CA LEU A 990 7.19 31.50 -19.61
C LEU A 990 5.83 31.67 -20.32
N GLN A 991 5.83 32.41 -21.43
CA GLN A 991 4.70 32.46 -22.37
C GLN A 991 4.62 31.14 -23.15
N CYS A 992 3.93 30.19 -22.52
CA CYS A 992 3.32 29.01 -23.11
C CYS A 992 1.87 29.35 -23.50
#